data_AF-A0A844M4S4-F1
#
_entry.id   AF-A0A844M4S4-F1
#
_cell.length_a   1.000
_cell.length_b   1.000
_cell.length_c   1.000
_cell.angle_alpha   90.00
_cell.angle_beta   90.00
_cell.angle_gamma   90.00
#
_symmetry.space_group_name_H-M   'P 1'
#
loop_
_entity.id
_entity.type
_entity.pdbx_description
1 polymer ?
#
loop_
_entity_poly.entity_id
_entity_poly.type
_entity_poly.pdbx_seq_one_letter_code
_entity_poly.pdbx_strand_id
1 'polypeptide(L)'
;MSKLVVFSLLGGDLDRGFPVVTAQLWYNNQSVKITGSLPAIPELSELYRSWQLLYEAIHERLGSNQRIKVHSQDITHISVNDFEGLCQQLQVCINTWLKSESFQNIERQLRTLLSRDDEIRVIIETHITLLHRLPWHLWDFFEDYPNAEVALSNHEYASPQILQKSPTGKVKILAILGNSVGINIDKDRSLLQKLKDTQTTFLVEPTRRELDEQLWDRDWDILFFAGHSVSLAGGEKGEIQINQTESLTISQFKYALQTAITRGLKLAIFNSCDGIGLARNLADLNIPQIIVMREPVSDLVAQQFLNNFLMSFTGGKPFFLAVREARKRLQALENEFPCASWLPVICQNPTTVPITWQALRDRPWRKPYPAYREAAALQHRSSNTEAGNHVSIPSRISVSKTKLWTVLLSTIIVTLVTISLRYLGVFQKAELQIFDQMLLLRPKEELDHRLVIVEITEKDIQSRQGITTGLKSISDSTLAELINKLQQHQPRVVGLDIYRDFTDPPDKLKPIQLADELNQENVVVVCKGKDSKHDPQGVKPPQKVPVERQGFTDAILDPDGVIRRQILMMDQDFSSPCKTPHSLSLQLAARYLSDKNLELDEDYVKFNSKTGSKIFKRLKPGLSGGYQNLETLGGIQILVNYRDADYRGVTLEYALSDGANLDFIKDKVVLIGVTANTVGDTWRTPYSEAKQEYQETPGVYIQAQMVSQILSAVLDERPIFWVLPDWGDILWIWGWSSVSGLIVWNVRSRSARLSLGASLLNGGCAIVATVIVLYGVCAIALCATPSKGIALFPQGAWLPFLPTAFAVVTSSVVVLSVHSR
;
A
#
# COMPACT_ATOMS: atom_id res chain seq x y z
N MET A 1 27.03 18.69 24.43
CA MET A 1 26.33 19.04 23.16
C MET A 1 25.59 17.80 22.70
N SER A 2 24.34 17.92 22.21
CA SER A 2 23.57 16.74 21.79
C SER A 2 24.22 16.07 20.57
N LYS A 3 24.51 14.77 20.68
CA LYS A 3 25.00 13.91 19.61
C LYS A 3 23.83 13.14 19.00
N LEU A 4 23.86 12.91 17.69
CA LEU A 4 22.86 12.14 16.97
C LEU A 4 23.52 10.94 16.31
N VAL A 5 23.01 9.75 16.58
CA VAL A 5 23.39 8.49 15.92
C VAL A 5 22.18 8.00 15.15
N VAL A 6 22.33 7.81 13.84
CA VAL A 6 21.29 7.27 12.96
C VAL A 6 21.72 5.91 12.45
N PHE A 7 20.98 4.86 12.81
CA PHE A 7 21.18 3.50 12.32
C PHE A 7 20.22 3.22 11.17
N SER A 8 20.73 3.00 9.97
CA SER A 8 19.93 2.58 8.81
C SER A 8 20.10 1.09 8.57
N LEU A 9 19.01 0.33 8.65
CA LEU A 9 18.97 -1.12 8.45
C LEU A 9 18.41 -1.42 7.05
N LEU A 10 19.30 -1.72 6.09
CA LEU A 10 18.96 -1.84 4.67
C LEU A 10 19.08 -3.27 4.13
N GLY A 11 18.16 -3.64 3.24
CA GLY A 11 18.32 -4.81 2.36
C GLY A 11 18.20 -6.18 3.03
N GLY A 12 17.37 -6.32 4.06
CA GLY A 12 17.19 -7.57 4.80
C GLY A 12 15.99 -7.56 5.75
N ASP A 13 15.86 -8.59 6.58
CA ASP A 13 14.85 -8.78 7.61
C ASP A 13 15.42 -9.62 8.77
N LEU A 14 14.61 -9.98 9.77
CA LEU A 14 15.08 -10.83 10.87
C LEU A 14 15.38 -12.27 10.43
N ASP A 15 14.80 -12.76 9.33
CA ASP A 15 15.02 -14.15 8.86
C ASP A 15 16.30 -14.30 8.03
N ARG A 16 16.67 -13.25 7.29
CA ARG A 16 17.83 -13.22 6.39
C ARG A 16 19.00 -12.41 6.96
N GLY A 17 18.76 -11.64 8.02
CA GLY A 17 19.71 -10.68 8.57
C GLY A 17 19.77 -9.39 7.76
N PHE A 18 20.53 -8.41 8.23
CA PHE A 18 20.76 -7.13 7.56
C PHE A 18 22.20 -7.09 7.02
N PRO A 19 22.40 -7.33 5.71
CA PRO A 19 23.74 -7.39 5.11
C PRO A 19 24.45 -6.04 5.16
N VAL A 20 23.70 -4.92 5.26
CA VAL A 20 24.25 -3.58 5.39
C VAL A 20 23.53 -2.81 6.48
N VAL A 21 24.25 -2.52 7.56
CA VAL A 21 23.83 -1.60 8.61
C VAL A 21 24.80 -0.42 8.64
N THR A 22 24.27 0.80 8.59
CA THR A 22 25.10 2.01 8.70
C THR A 22 24.75 2.82 9.93
N ALA A 23 25.73 3.15 10.74
CA ALA A 23 25.61 4.10 11.84
C ALA A 23 26.24 5.44 11.43
N GLN A 24 25.42 6.49 11.34
CA GLN A 24 25.86 7.85 11.07
C GLN A 24 25.83 8.67 12.36
N LEU A 25 27.00 9.03 12.86
CA LEU A 25 27.18 9.86 14.04
C LEU A 25 27.41 11.32 13.63
N TRP A 26 26.60 12.23 14.17
CA TRP A 26 26.69 13.67 13.99
C TRP A 26 27.08 14.36 15.31
N TYR A 27 28.18 15.12 15.28
CA TYR A 27 28.63 15.96 16.40
C TYR A 27 29.47 17.14 15.86
N ASN A 28 29.37 18.33 16.46
CA ASN A 28 30.22 19.49 16.15
C ASN A 28 30.35 19.83 14.64
N ASN A 29 29.25 19.81 13.88
CA ASN A 29 29.23 19.99 12.41
C ASN A 29 30.04 18.97 11.60
N GLN A 30 30.45 17.85 12.21
CA GLN A 30 31.10 16.73 11.57
C GLN A 30 30.17 15.51 11.56
N SER A 31 30.33 14.66 10.56
CA SER A 31 29.61 13.39 10.43
C SER A 31 30.60 12.26 10.23
N VAL A 32 30.44 11.19 11.01
CA VAL A 32 31.18 9.93 10.85
C VAL A 32 30.19 8.85 10.46
N LYS A 33 30.47 8.13 9.37
CA LYS A 33 29.67 6.98 8.93
C LYS A 33 30.46 5.70 9.16
N ILE A 34 29.83 4.76 9.87
CA ILE A 34 30.38 3.45 10.17
C ILE A 34 29.46 2.41 9.55
N THR A 35 30.02 1.37 8.95
CA THR A 35 29.26 0.27 8.33
C THR A 35 29.57 -1.04 9.04
N GLY A 36 28.57 -1.91 9.10
CA GLY A 36 28.64 -3.28 9.60
C GLY A 36 27.45 -4.07 9.05
N SER A 37 27.16 -5.21 9.66
CA SER A 37 25.98 -6.01 9.32
C SER A 37 25.42 -6.70 10.57
N LEU A 38 24.17 -7.12 10.51
CA LEU A 38 23.53 -7.92 11.55
C LEU A 38 23.14 -9.29 10.97
N PRO A 39 23.41 -10.41 11.67
CA PRO A 39 23.05 -11.73 11.19
C PRO A 39 21.52 -11.94 11.26
N ALA A 40 21.04 -13.00 10.62
CA ALA A 40 19.67 -13.49 10.79
C ALA A 40 19.43 -13.88 12.26
N ILE A 41 18.25 -13.57 12.77
CA ILE A 41 17.74 -13.97 14.08
C ILE A 41 16.21 -14.18 14.03
N PRO A 42 15.73 -15.21 13.31
CA PRO A 42 14.30 -15.50 13.20
C PRO A 42 13.65 -15.72 14.57
N GLU A 43 14.42 -16.21 15.56
CA GLU A 43 13.93 -16.44 16.93
C GLU A 43 13.42 -15.16 17.60
N LEU A 44 13.98 -13.99 17.25
CA LEU A 44 13.55 -12.70 17.80
C LEU A 44 12.12 -12.35 17.35
N SER A 45 11.73 -12.74 16.12
CA SER A 45 10.38 -12.55 15.61
C SER A 45 9.36 -13.38 16.39
N GLU A 46 9.69 -14.66 16.62
CA GLU A 46 8.82 -15.58 17.36
C GLU A 46 8.71 -15.21 18.84
N LEU A 47 9.82 -14.78 19.46
CA LEU A 47 9.83 -14.28 20.84
C LEU A 47 8.98 -13.02 20.99
N TYR A 48 9.10 -12.06 20.08
CA TYR A 48 8.28 -10.86 20.12
C TYR A 48 6.79 -11.18 19.93
N ARG A 49 6.46 -12.06 18.97
CA ARG A 49 5.08 -12.50 18.72
C ARG A 49 4.47 -13.18 19.95
N SER A 50 5.23 -14.07 20.58
CA SER A 50 4.82 -14.73 21.82
C SER A 50 4.61 -13.72 22.94
N TRP A 51 5.50 -12.73 23.07
CA TRP A 51 5.40 -11.68 24.06
C TRP A 51 4.15 -10.83 23.84
N GLN A 52 3.87 -10.46 22.59
CA GLN A 52 2.69 -9.68 22.23
C GLN A 52 1.39 -10.41 22.58
N LEU A 53 1.26 -11.69 22.21
CA LEU A 53 0.06 -12.49 22.51
C LEU A 53 -0.21 -12.59 24.02
N LEU A 54 0.84 -12.86 24.81
CA LEU A 54 0.70 -12.93 26.27
C LEU A 54 0.43 -11.55 26.88
N TYR A 55 1.07 -10.49 26.38
CA TYR A 55 0.83 -9.12 26.81
C TYR A 55 -0.64 -8.73 26.58
N GLU A 56 -1.18 -8.98 25.39
CA GLU A 56 -2.58 -8.72 25.05
C GLU A 56 -3.53 -9.51 25.95
N ALA A 57 -3.28 -10.79 26.18
CA ALA A 57 -4.12 -11.63 27.05
C ALA A 57 -4.08 -11.19 28.54
N ILE A 58 -2.91 -10.80 29.06
CA ILE A 58 -2.79 -10.22 30.42
C ILE A 58 -3.54 -8.90 30.49
N HIS A 59 -3.44 -8.08 29.44
CA HIS A 59 -4.11 -6.79 29.36
C HIS A 59 -5.64 -6.91 29.31
N GLU A 60 -6.17 -7.91 28.59
CA GLU A 60 -7.61 -8.22 28.59
C GLU A 60 -8.11 -8.61 29.98
N ARG A 61 -7.36 -9.45 30.71
CA ARG A 61 -7.74 -9.94 32.04
C ARG A 61 -7.82 -8.84 33.10
N LEU A 62 -7.01 -7.79 32.99
CA LEU A 62 -6.98 -6.66 33.92
C LEU A 62 -8.15 -5.65 33.68
N GLY A 63 -9.12 -6.00 32.82
CA GLY A 63 -10.14 -5.10 32.27
C GLY A 63 -11.21 -4.56 33.23
N SER A 64 -11.19 -3.24 33.43
CA SER A 64 -12.40 -2.44 33.73
C SER A 64 -12.45 -1.06 33.04
N ASN A 65 -11.37 -0.56 32.42
CA ASN A 65 -11.35 0.73 31.72
C ASN A 65 -10.41 0.68 30.49
N GLN A 66 -10.86 0.04 29.41
CA GLN A 66 -10.03 -0.22 28.22
C GLN A 66 -10.19 0.89 27.17
N ARG A 67 -9.06 1.36 26.59
CA ARG A 67 -9.00 2.28 25.43
C ARG A 67 -9.18 1.56 24.07
N ILE A 68 -9.67 0.31 24.04
CA ILE A 68 -9.91 -0.50 22.80
C ILE A 68 -11.16 -1.38 22.96
N LYS A 69 -11.82 -1.72 21.83
CA LYS A 69 -12.80 -2.82 21.72
C LYS A 69 -12.11 -4.01 21.01
N VAL A 70 -11.73 -5.05 21.76
CA VAL A 70 -11.05 -6.24 21.21
C VAL A 70 -12.09 -7.33 20.92
N HIS A 71 -11.99 -7.97 19.75
CA HIS A 71 -12.69 -9.22 19.45
C HIS A 71 -11.68 -10.37 19.56
N SER A 72 -11.72 -11.13 20.64
CA SER A 72 -10.82 -12.27 20.85
C SER A 72 -11.51 -13.60 20.56
N GLN A 73 -10.75 -14.52 19.94
CA GLN A 73 -10.99 -15.95 19.90
C GLN A 73 -10.10 -16.62 20.97
N ASP A 74 -10.74 -17.39 21.84
CA ASP A 74 -10.26 -18.35 22.84
C ASP A 74 -8.75 -18.52 23.08
N ILE A 75 -8.27 -18.10 24.27
CA ILE A 75 -7.14 -18.75 24.96
C ILE A 75 -7.44 -18.83 26.47
N THR A 76 -7.57 -20.05 26.99
CA THR A 76 -7.77 -20.35 28.42
C THR A 76 -6.47 -20.93 29.02
N HIS A 77 -5.95 -20.28 30.08
CA HIS A 77 -4.78 -20.62 30.92
C HIS A 77 -3.43 -19.98 30.52
N ILE A 78 -3.02 -18.92 31.24
CA ILE A 78 -1.69 -18.30 31.18
C ILE A 78 -1.14 -18.14 32.61
N SER A 79 0.13 -18.54 32.83
CA SER A 79 0.89 -18.35 34.08
C SER A 79 1.74 -17.07 34.01
N VAL A 80 1.70 -16.23 35.06
CA VAL A 80 2.46 -14.96 35.14
C VAL A 80 3.98 -15.18 35.12
N ASN A 81 4.45 -16.31 35.66
CA ASN A 81 5.87 -16.66 35.67
C ASN A 81 6.43 -16.88 34.25
N ASP A 82 5.59 -17.31 33.32
CA ASP A 82 6.00 -17.54 31.92
C ASP A 82 6.22 -16.20 31.18
N PHE A 83 5.53 -15.13 31.60
CA PHE A 83 5.65 -13.81 31.00
C PHE A 83 6.95 -13.08 31.38
N GLU A 84 7.36 -13.14 32.66
CA GLU A 84 8.63 -12.56 33.10
C GLU A 84 9.83 -13.25 32.43
N GLY A 85 9.78 -14.59 32.33
CA GLY A 85 10.79 -15.36 31.62
C GLY A 85 10.90 -14.95 30.15
N LEU A 86 9.78 -14.69 29.49
CA LEU A 86 9.74 -14.24 28.11
C LEU A 86 10.31 -12.83 27.92
N CYS A 87 10.04 -11.91 28.86
CA CYS A 87 10.64 -10.57 28.86
C CYS A 87 12.17 -10.63 28.96
N GLN A 88 12.69 -11.48 29.84
CA GLN A 88 14.12 -11.69 30.00
C GLN A 88 14.73 -12.32 28.73
N GLN A 89 14.08 -13.32 28.14
CA GLN A 89 14.52 -13.93 26.88
C GLN A 89 14.59 -12.92 25.75
N LEU A 90 13.58 -12.04 25.62
CA LEU A 90 13.57 -11.00 24.60
C LEU A 90 14.74 -10.02 24.79
N GLN A 91 15.00 -9.55 26.01
CA GLN A 91 16.14 -8.68 26.32
C GLN A 91 17.48 -9.34 25.99
N VAL A 92 17.66 -10.60 26.39
CA VAL A 92 18.88 -11.37 26.12
C VAL A 92 19.05 -11.58 24.62
N CYS A 93 17.99 -11.90 23.90
CA CYS A 93 18.00 -12.11 22.45
C CYS A 93 18.43 -10.83 21.70
N ILE A 94 17.82 -9.68 22.01
CA ILE A 94 18.18 -8.37 21.42
C ILE A 94 19.66 -8.05 21.65
N ASN A 95 20.15 -8.22 22.87
CA ASN A 95 21.55 -7.90 23.19
C ASN A 95 22.53 -8.91 22.59
N THR A 96 22.15 -10.18 22.48
CA THR A 96 22.99 -11.20 21.82
C THR A 96 23.13 -10.87 20.33
N TRP A 97 22.04 -10.47 19.69
CA TRP A 97 22.03 -10.04 18.30
C TRP A 97 22.90 -8.79 18.05
N LEU A 98 22.74 -7.77 18.90
CA LEU A 98 23.51 -6.53 18.80
C LEU A 98 24.97 -6.66 19.25
N LYS A 99 25.37 -7.79 19.83
CA LYS A 99 26.77 -8.14 20.15
C LYS A 99 27.42 -9.05 19.10
N SER A 100 26.77 -9.28 17.96
CA SER A 100 27.33 -10.11 16.90
C SER A 100 28.68 -9.58 16.42
N GLU A 101 29.56 -10.49 16.00
CA GLU A 101 30.90 -10.12 15.48
C GLU A 101 30.79 -9.13 14.31
N SER A 102 29.77 -9.31 13.47
CA SER A 102 29.50 -8.47 12.30
C SER A 102 29.07 -7.04 12.63
N PHE A 103 28.50 -6.81 13.82
CA PHE A 103 28.07 -5.49 14.31
C PHE A 103 29.11 -4.84 15.24
N GLN A 104 30.05 -5.63 15.77
CA GLN A 104 31.05 -5.20 16.75
C GLN A 104 31.86 -3.98 16.32
N ASN A 105 32.14 -3.82 15.02
CA ASN A 105 32.85 -2.65 14.52
C ASN A 105 32.07 -1.34 14.78
N ILE A 106 30.76 -1.34 14.56
CA ILE A 106 29.89 -0.20 14.84
C ILE A 106 29.88 0.08 16.35
N GLU A 107 29.65 -0.95 17.16
CA GLU A 107 29.57 -0.79 18.61
C GLU A 107 30.87 -0.24 19.20
N ARG A 108 32.03 -0.80 18.83
CA ARG A 108 33.35 -0.36 19.30
C ARG A 108 33.63 1.10 18.92
N GLN A 109 33.34 1.49 17.68
CA GLN A 109 33.56 2.85 17.21
C GLN A 109 32.64 3.85 17.93
N LEU A 110 31.36 3.53 18.13
CA LEU A 110 30.46 4.37 18.89
C LEU A 110 30.93 4.52 20.33
N ARG A 111 31.36 3.44 20.98
CA ARG A 111 31.91 3.48 22.35
C ARG A 111 33.20 4.31 22.47
N THR A 112 33.97 4.39 21.39
CA THR A 112 35.19 5.23 21.33
C THR A 112 34.86 6.71 21.14
N LEU A 113 33.82 7.02 20.34
CA LEU A 113 33.46 8.39 19.96
C LEU A 113 32.46 9.07 20.91
N LEU A 114 31.78 8.29 21.75
CA LEU A 114 30.74 8.74 22.67
C LEU A 114 31.22 8.65 24.13
N SER A 115 30.91 9.68 24.90
CA SER A 115 31.17 9.76 26.33
C SER A 115 29.88 9.53 27.12
N ARG A 116 30.00 8.99 28.33
CA ARG A 116 28.86 8.62 29.19
C ARG A 116 27.92 9.79 29.50
N ASP A 117 28.48 10.99 29.61
CA ASP A 117 27.74 12.21 29.93
C ASP A 117 27.10 12.89 28.71
N ASP A 118 27.37 12.40 27.49
CA ASP A 118 26.78 12.97 26.27
C ASP A 118 25.26 12.77 26.24
N GLU A 119 24.54 13.82 25.83
CA GLU A 119 23.14 13.68 25.43
C GLU A 119 23.07 13.03 24.04
N ILE A 120 22.69 11.75 23.99
CA ILE A 120 22.75 10.95 22.76
C ILE A 120 21.33 10.67 22.27
N ARG A 121 21.08 10.99 21.01
CA ARG A 121 19.85 10.63 20.31
C ARG A 121 20.17 9.48 19.39
N VAL A 122 19.50 8.35 19.58
CA VAL A 122 19.65 7.18 18.71
C VAL A 122 18.39 7.06 17.87
N ILE A 123 18.51 7.14 16.55
CA ILE A 123 17.40 6.92 15.61
C ILE A 123 17.62 5.60 14.90
N ILE A 124 16.63 4.72 14.96
CA ILE A 124 16.58 3.49 14.15
C ILE A 124 15.73 3.77 12.91
N GLU A 125 16.36 3.77 11.74
CA GLU A 125 15.74 3.90 10.43
C GLU A 125 15.41 2.53 9.86
N THR A 126 14.12 2.24 9.68
CA THR A 126 13.63 0.98 9.12
C THR A 126 12.26 1.15 8.46
N HIS A 127 11.94 0.28 7.50
CA HIS A 127 10.58 0.16 6.94
C HIS A 127 9.84 -1.08 7.46
N ILE A 128 10.50 -1.89 8.29
CA ILE A 128 9.96 -3.17 8.78
C ILE A 128 9.14 -2.91 10.03
N THR A 129 7.84 -3.23 9.98
CA THR A 129 6.89 -2.98 11.09
C THR A 129 7.33 -3.63 12.39
N LEU A 130 7.79 -4.88 12.34
CA LEU A 130 8.25 -5.60 13.52
C LEU A 130 9.44 -4.91 14.20
N LEU A 131 10.35 -4.33 13.43
CA LEU A 131 11.48 -3.58 14.00
C LEU A 131 11.04 -2.28 14.68
N HIS A 132 9.97 -1.61 14.22
CA HIS A 132 9.41 -0.48 14.98
C HIS A 132 8.79 -0.92 16.32
N ARG A 133 8.30 -2.16 16.39
CA ARG A 133 7.71 -2.76 17.59
C ARG A 133 8.74 -3.21 18.62
N LEU A 134 9.98 -3.51 18.21
CA LEU A 134 11.01 -3.96 19.14
C LEU A 134 11.30 -2.92 20.25
N PRO A 135 11.48 -3.38 21.50
CA PRO A 135 11.84 -2.52 22.64
C PRO A 135 13.34 -2.19 22.61
N TRP A 136 13.79 -1.41 21.62
CA TRP A 136 15.20 -1.04 21.41
C TRP A 136 15.90 -0.42 22.62
N HIS A 137 15.14 0.18 23.54
CA HIS A 137 15.66 0.75 24.78
C HIS A 137 16.25 -0.31 25.74
N LEU A 138 16.00 -1.60 25.49
CA LEU A 138 16.60 -2.75 26.19
C LEU A 138 18.02 -3.08 25.73
N TRP A 139 18.52 -2.43 24.67
CA TRP A 139 19.92 -2.55 24.29
C TRP A 139 20.82 -1.98 25.40
N ASP A 140 21.80 -2.76 25.87
CA ASP A 140 22.72 -2.45 26.97
C ASP A 140 23.41 -1.08 26.80
N PHE A 141 23.56 -0.61 25.56
CA PHE A 141 24.02 0.73 25.24
C PHE A 141 23.26 1.83 26.02
N PHE A 142 21.96 1.71 26.21
CA PHE A 142 21.17 2.72 26.93
C PHE A 142 21.33 2.65 28.46
N GLU A 143 21.91 1.59 28.99
CA GLU A 143 22.33 1.51 30.39
C GLU A 143 23.70 2.17 30.59
N ASP A 144 24.63 1.89 29.67
CA ASP A 144 25.97 2.45 29.65
C ASP A 144 25.95 3.97 29.47
N TYR A 145 25.03 4.47 28.62
CA TYR A 145 24.85 5.89 28.30
C TYR A 145 23.52 6.41 28.91
N PRO A 146 23.53 6.89 30.16
CA PRO A 146 22.30 7.24 30.89
C PRO A 146 21.50 8.39 30.26
N ASN A 147 22.17 9.25 29.49
CA ASN A 147 21.59 10.38 28.75
C ASN A 147 21.29 10.04 27.27
N ALA A 148 21.22 8.74 26.93
CA ALA A 148 20.81 8.27 25.61
C ALA A 148 19.32 7.85 25.60
N GLU A 149 18.60 8.14 24.51
CA GLU A 149 17.25 7.62 24.29
C GLU A 149 16.99 7.32 22.81
N VAL A 150 16.12 6.34 22.56
CA VAL A 150 15.84 5.81 21.22
C VAL A 150 14.61 6.46 20.58
N ALA A 151 14.68 6.68 19.27
CA ALA A 151 13.59 7.07 18.40
C ALA A 151 13.58 6.22 17.13
N LEU A 152 12.45 6.24 16.43
CA LEU A 152 12.21 5.52 15.19
C LEU A 152 12.01 6.50 14.04
N SER A 153 12.39 6.07 12.82
CA SER A 153 12.13 6.79 11.58
C SER A 153 11.95 5.80 10.42
N ASN A 154 11.18 6.20 9.40
CA ASN A 154 11.20 5.54 8.10
C ASN A 154 12.54 5.87 7.38
N HIS A 155 12.92 5.13 6.33
CA HIS A 155 14.08 5.54 5.52
C HIS A 155 13.78 6.72 4.57
N GLU A 156 12.51 6.93 4.24
CA GLU A 156 12.07 8.05 3.41
C GLU A 156 11.53 9.17 4.28
N TYR A 157 12.19 10.32 4.24
CA TYR A 157 11.77 11.54 4.92
C TYR A 157 12.29 12.77 4.20
N ALA A 158 11.58 13.88 4.36
CA ALA A 158 11.97 15.19 3.84
C ALA A 158 11.90 16.24 4.95
N SER A 159 12.70 17.31 4.83
CA SER A 159 12.58 18.43 5.77
C SER A 159 11.24 19.15 5.59
N PRO A 160 10.45 19.33 6.66
CA PRO A 160 9.18 20.02 6.56
C PRO A 160 9.40 21.49 6.21
N GLN A 161 8.62 22.01 5.25
CA GLN A 161 8.60 23.44 4.93
C GLN A 161 7.73 24.17 5.96
N ILE A 162 8.37 24.84 6.91
CA ILE A 162 7.68 25.54 8.01
C ILE A 162 7.68 27.04 7.74
N LEU A 163 6.50 27.66 7.79
CA LEU A 163 6.36 29.11 7.75
C LEU A 163 6.94 29.74 9.03
N GLN A 164 7.83 30.73 8.88
CA GLN A 164 8.33 31.49 10.03
C GLN A 164 7.19 32.32 10.66
N LYS A 165 7.17 32.36 12.00
CA LYS A 165 6.11 33.04 12.76
C LYS A 165 6.65 33.96 13.83
N SER A 166 5.86 34.97 14.16
CA SER A 166 6.08 35.84 15.31
C SER A 166 5.91 35.08 16.64
N PRO A 167 6.72 35.42 17.67
CA PRO A 167 6.53 34.90 19.03
C PRO A 167 5.18 35.34 19.60
N THR A 168 4.47 34.43 20.27
CA THR A 168 3.22 34.75 20.99
C THR A 168 3.37 34.66 22.51
N GLY A 169 4.53 34.19 23.00
CA GLY A 169 4.81 34.00 24.43
C GLY A 169 4.04 32.85 25.08
N LYS A 170 3.20 32.12 24.34
CA LYS A 170 2.46 30.95 24.80
C LYS A 170 2.59 29.79 23.81
N VAL A 171 2.61 28.57 24.31
CA VAL A 171 2.57 27.34 23.48
C VAL A 171 1.12 27.02 23.13
N LYS A 172 0.78 26.97 21.84
CA LYS A 172 -0.57 26.65 21.37
C LYS A 172 -0.76 25.13 21.25
N ILE A 173 -1.72 24.59 21.99
CA ILE A 173 -2.01 23.16 22.02
C ILE A 173 -3.42 22.93 21.49
N LEU A 174 -3.57 22.10 20.45
CA LEU A 174 -4.86 21.54 20.06
C LEU A 174 -5.00 20.17 20.72
N ALA A 175 -5.96 20.03 21.62
CA ALA A 175 -6.24 18.78 22.33
C ALA A 175 -7.56 18.19 21.82
N ILE A 176 -7.46 17.08 21.10
CA ILE A 176 -8.59 16.29 20.61
C ILE A 176 -8.87 15.20 21.64
N LEU A 177 -10.01 15.30 22.31
CA LEU A 177 -10.54 14.28 23.21
C LEU A 177 -11.60 13.51 22.44
N GLY A 178 -11.23 12.34 21.95
CA GLY A 178 -12.08 11.48 21.14
C GLY A 178 -13.13 10.73 21.94
N ASN A 179 -13.61 9.61 21.40
CA ASN A 179 -14.57 8.75 22.08
C ASN A 179 -14.09 8.40 23.50
N SER A 180 -14.93 8.71 24.49
CA SER A 180 -14.65 8.58 25.92
C SER A 180 -15.15 7.28 26.58
N VAL A 181 -15.78 6.38 25.83
CA VAL A 181 -16.43 5.17 26.38
C VAL A 181 -15.42 4.27 27.11
N GLY A 182 -15.51 4.19 28.44
CA GLY A 182 -14.63 3.35 29.25
C GLY A 182 -13.23 3.93 29.51
N ILE A 183 -13.03 5.23 29.25
CA ILE A 183 -11.74 5.92 29.41
C ILE A 183 -11.92 7.29 30.09
N ASN A 184 -10.98 7.74 30.92
CA ASN A 184 -11.11 9.00 31.63
C ASN A 184 -10.35 10.13 30.92
N ILE A 185 -10.98 10.70 29.89
CA ILE A 185 -10.43 11.84 29.15
C ILE A 185 -10.37 13.15 29.98
N ASP A 186 -11.15 13.25 31.06
CA ASP A 186 -11.16 14.43 31.94
C ASP A 186 -9.85 14.57 32.73
N LYS A 187 -9.20 13.45 33.04
CA LYS A 187 -7.88 13.48 33.66
C LYS A 187 -6.80 13.96 32.69
N ASP A 188 -6.83 13.50 31.43
CA ASP A 188 -5.96 14.04 30.36
C ASP A 188 -6.19 15.55 30.16
N ARG A 189 -7.47 15.97 30.13
CA ARG A 189 -7.87 17.38 30.06
C ARG A 189 -7.30 18.19 31.23
N SER A 190 -7.44 17.68 32.44
CA SER A 190 -6.96 18.31 33.67
C SER A 190 -5.44 18.47 33.70
N LEU A 191 -4.69 17.50 33.16
CA LEU A 191 -3.23 17.58 33.04
C LEU A 191 -2.81 18.72 32.09
N LEU A 192 -3.47 18.85 30.94
CA LEU A 192 -3.18 19.88 29.97
C LEU A 192 -3.61 21.28 30.43
N GLN A 193 -4.68 21.40 31.22
CA GLN A 193 -5.14 22.66 31.80
C GLN A 193 -4.19 23.23 32.87
N LYS A 194 -3.44 22.36 33.56
CA LYS A 194 -2.48 22.78 34.60
C LYS A 194 -1.19 23.39 34.02
N LEU A 195 -0.97 23.28 32.71
CA LEU A 195 0.22 23.81 32.08
C LEU A 195 0.22 25.35 32.12
N LYS A 196 1.35 25.92 32.53
CA LYS A 196 1.59 27.37 32.48
C LYS A 196 2.14 27.76 31.11
N ASP A 197 1.95 29.03 30.74
CA ASP A 197 2.40 29.58 29.46
C ASP A 197 1.86 28.84 28.22
N THR A 198 0.66 28.27 28.32
CA THR A 198 -0.03 27.57 27.22
C THR A 198 -1.32 28.27 26.83
N GLN A 199 -1.73 28.02 25.58
CA GLN A 199 -3.07 28.26 25.09
C GLN A 199 -3.61 26.92 24.56
N THR A 200 -4.33 26.20 25.41
CA THR A 200 -4.91 24.89 25.06
C THR A 200 -6.34 25.07 24.58
N THR A 201 -6.64 24.57 23.37
CA THR A 201 -7.99 24.48 22.82
C THR A 201 -8.41 23.03 22.84
N PHE A 202 -9.55 22.74 23.48
CA PHE A 202 -10.09 21.39 23.61
C PHE A 202 -11.21 21.19 22.58
N LEU A 203 -11.08 20.13 21.78
CA LEU A 203 -12.16 19.57 20.98
C LEU A 203 -12.62 18.29 21.67
N VAL A 204 -13.83 18.27 22.21
CA VAL A 204 -14.39 17.11 22.94
C VAL A 204 -15.40 16.44 22.05
N GLU A 205 -15.14 15.17 21.71
CA GLU A 205 -15.88 14.37 20.75
C GLU A 205 -16.28 15.18 19.48
N PRO A 206 -15.33 15.88 18.82
CA PRO A 206 -15.66 16.77 17.71
C PRO A 206 -16.16 16.00 16.50
N THR A 207 -16.94 16.67 15.65
CA THR A 207 -17.20 16.20 14.29
C THR A 207 -15.95 16.35 13.41
N ARG A 208 -15.87 15.56 12.34
CA ARG A 208 -14.78 15.66 11.35
C ARG A 208 -14.62 17.07 10.82
N ARG A 209 -15.72 17.75 10.55
CA ARG A 209 -15.73 19.12 10.02
C ARG A 209 -15.08 20.11 11.00
N GLU A 210 -15.45 20.08 12.27
CA GLU A 210 -14.88 20.97 13.29
C GLU A 210 -13.39 20.74 13.46
N LEU A 211 -12.97 19.47 13.41
CA LEU A 211 -11.56 19.11 13.48
C LEU A 211 -10.77 19.63 12.28
N ASP A 212 -11.29 19.46 11.06
CA ASP A 212 -10.67 19.98 9.85
C ASP A 212 -10.56 21.52 9.92
N GLU A 213 -11.63 22.23 10.27
CA GLU A 213 -11.62 23.70 10.43
C GLU A 213 -10.47 24.16 11.37
N GLN A 214 -10.23 23.47 12.49
CA GLN A 214 -9.12 23.82 13.39
C GLN A 214 -7.73 23.60 12.76
N LEU A 215 -7.55 22.56 11.96
CA LEU A 215 -6.24 22.21 11.40
C LEU A 215 -5.90 22.99 10.13
N TRP A 216 -6.91 23.31 9.33
CA TRP A 216 -6.76 24.11 8.12
C TRP A 216 -6.56 25.59 8.45
N ASP A 217 -7.31 26.14 9.40
CA ASP A 217 -7.41 27.60 9.56
C ASP A 217 -6.56 28.16 10.69
N ARG A 218 -6.20 27.33 11.68
CA ARG A 218 -5.41 27.78 12.84
C ARG A 218 -3.98 27.26 12.78
N ASP A 219 -3.19 27.75 13.71
CA ASP A 219 -1.78 27.46 13.82
C ASP A 219 -1.51 26.86 15.20
N TRP A 220 -0.92 25.67 15.22
CA TRP A 220 -0.71 24.89 16.44
C TRP A 220 0.77 24.58 16.63
N ASP A 221 1.23 24.53 17.88
CA ASP A 221 2.60 24.12 18.21
C ASP A 221 2.63 22.62 18.59
N ILE A 222 1.60 22.18 19.34
CA ILE A 222 1.41 20.79 19.77
C ILE A 222 0.01 20.31 19.37
N LEU A 223 -0.08 19.10 18.83
CA LEU A 223 -1.31 18.33 18.66
C LEU A 223 -1.32 17.23 19.71
N PHE A 224 -2.41 17.12 20.47
CA PHE A 224 -2.63 16.06 21.44
C PHE A 224 -3.90 15.31 21.09
N PHE A 225 -3.85 13.98 21.09
CA PHE A 225 -5.01 13.11 20.92
C PHE A 225 -5.11 12.14 22.10
N ALA A 226 -6.29 12.02 22.69
CA ALA A 226 -6.66 10.98 23.64
C ALA A 226 -8.04 10.42 23.27
N GLY A 227 -8.14 9.10 23.13
CA GLY A 227 -9.36 8.43 22.66
C GLY A 227 -9.06 6.99 22.26
N HIS A 228 -10.08 6.29 21.77
CA HIS A 228 -9.89 4.97 21.17
C HIS A 228 -9.17 5.08 19.82
N SER A 229 -8.28 4.12 19.58
CA SER A 229 -7.67 3.90 18.26
C SER A 229 -7.61 2.41 17.96
N VAL A 230 -7.72 2.07 16.69
CA VAL A 230 -7.70 0.70 16.19
C VAL A 230 -6.73 0.62 15.01
N SER A 231 -5.90 -0.41 14.99
CA SER A 231 -5.13 -0.76 13.79
C SER A 231 -5.91 -1.77 12.96
N LEU A 232 -6.20 -1.40 11.71
CA LEU A 232 -6.78 -2.27 10.70
C LEU A 232 -5.67 -2.95 9.89
N ALA A 233 -5.99 -4.11 9.32
CA ALA A 233 -5.10 -4.88 8.44
C ALA A 233 -3.71 -5.18 9.06
N GLY A 234 -3.67 -5.79 10.25
CA GLY A 234 -2.42 -6.26 10.87
C GLY A 234 -1.41 -5.16 11.25
N GLY A 235 -1.88 -3.92 11.45
CA GLY A 235 -1.01 -2.78 11.81
C GLY A 235 -0.64 -1.85 10.65
N GLU A 236 -1.20 -2.04 9.44
CA GLU A 236 -0.89 -1.18 8.29
C GLU A 236 -1.66 0.15 8.29
N LYS A 237 -2.88 0.19 8.84
CA LYS A 237 -3.72 1.40 8.85
C LYS A 237 -4.20 1.71 10.26
N GLY A 238 -3.76 2.84 10.81
CA GLY A 238 -4.27 3.36 12.09
C GLY A 238 -5.52 4.21 11.88
N GLU A 239 -6.54 3.94 12.70
CA GLU A 239 -7.80 4.69 12.78
C GLU A 239 -7.98 5.25 14.20
N ILE A 240 -8.36 6.54 14.30
CA ILE A 240 -8.66 7.22 15.56
C ILE A 240 -10.16 7.51 15.65
N GLN A 241 -10.80 7.17 16.77
CA GLN A 241 -12.20 7.49 17.02
C GLN A 241 -12.31 8.90 17.60
N ILE A 242 -12.70 9.87 16.76
CA ILE A 242 -12.78 11.28 17.16
C ILE A 242 -14.07 11.60 17.92
N ASN A 243 -15.10 10.78 17.79
CA ASN A 243 -16.30 10.81 18.62
C ASN A 243 -16.94 9.40 18.64
N GLN A 244 -18.13 9.25 19.21
CA GLN A 244 -18.81 7.95 19.34
C GLN A 244 -19.29 7.36 18.00
N THR A 245 -19.40 8.18 16.95
CA THR A 245 -19.98 7.81 15.65
C THR A 245 -19.02 7.90 14.47
N GLU A 246 -17.96 8.71 14.59
CA GLU A 246 -17.01 8.99 13.53
C GLU A 246 -15.61 8.55 13.93
N SER A 247 -14.99 7.84 13.00
CA SER A 247 -13.61 7.38 13.08
C SER A 247 -12.85 7.87 11.86
N LEU A 248 -11.56 8.16 12.03
CA LEU A 248 -10.72 8.73 10.99
C LEU A 248 -9.43 7.95 10.83
N THR A 249 -9.16 7.57 9.60
CA THR A 249 -7.85 7.06 9.20
C THR A 249 -6.85 8.21 9.01
N ILE A 250 -5.57 7.92 9.18
CA ILE A 250 -4.51 8.92 8.93
C ILE A 250 -4.51 9.42 7.47
N SER A 251 -4.89 8.60 6.49
CA SER A 251 -5.00 9.03 5.10
C SER A 251 -6.10 10.07 4.90
N GLN A 252 -7.25 9.92 5.57
CA GLN A 252 -8.30 10.94 5.57
C GLN A 252 -7.83 12.22 6.25
N PHE A 253 -6.99 12.13 7.28
CA PHE A 253 -6.44 13.25 8.05
C PHE A 253 -5.20 13.93 7.41
N LYS A 254 -4.67 13.34 6.33
CA LYS A 254 -3.35 13.65 5.75
C LYS A 254 -3.15 15.13 5.45
N TYR A 255 -4.05 15.73 4.66
CA TYR A 255 -3.89 17.09 4.15
C TYR A 255 -4.11 18.17 5.22
N ALA A 256 -5.06 17.95 6.12
CA ALA A 256 -5.30 18.84 7.25
C ALA A 256 -4.06 18.88 8.16
N LEU A 257 -3.48 17.73 8.45
CA LEU A 257 -2.28 17.64 9.28
C LEU A 257 -1.03 18.19 8.58
N GLN A 258 -0.85 17.94 7.27
CA GLN A 258 0.20 18.58 6.48
C GLN A 258 0.11 20.11 6.52
N THR A 259 -1.10 20.64 6.40
CA THR A 259 -1.35 22.08 6.50
C THR A 259 -0.98 22.60 7.89
N ALA A 260 -1.37 21.89 8.95
CA ALA A 260 -0.97 22.23 10.32
C ALA A 260 0.56 22.21 10.52
N ILE A 261 1.28 21.27 9.90
CA ILE A 261 2.76 21.19 9.91
C ILE A 261 3.39 22.39 9.19
N THR A 262 2.91 22.71 7.98
CA THR A 262 3.37 23.91 7.25
C THR A 262 3.11 25.19 8.05
N ARG A 263 1.98 25.20 8.76
CA ARG A 263 1.61 26.24 9.72
C ARG A 263 2.23 26.02 11.09
N GLY A 264 3.31 25.26 11.25
CA GLY A 264 4.16 25.28 12.44
C GLY A 264 3.88 24.27 13.54
N LEU A 265 3.08 23.23 13.30
CA LEU A 265 2.96 22.07 14.19
C LEU A 265 4.31 21.36 14.31
N LYS A 266 4.81 21.18 15.56
CA LYS A 266 6.14 20.60 15.81
C LYS A 266 6.11 19.28 16.57
N LEU A 267 5.09 19.04 17.37
CA LEU A 267 4.97 17.85 18.21
C LEU A 267 3.53 17.33 18.14
N ALA A 268 3.40 16.04 17.86
CA ALA A 268 2.14 15.32 17.99
C ALA A 268 2.25 14.25 19.09
N ILE A 269 1.27 14.19 19.99
CA ILE A 269 1.23 13.20 21.07
C ILE A 269 -0.06 12.41 20.89
N PHE A 270 0.08 11.14 20.52
CA PHE A 270 -1.04 10.21 20.44
C PHE A 270 -1.04 9.37 21.70
N ASN A 271 -1.78 9.85 22.70
CA ASN A 271 -1.99 9.14 23.95
C ASN A 271 -3.14 8.14 23.76
N SER A 272 -3.02 7.23 22.80
CA SER A 272 -4.05 6.24 22.45
C SER A 272 -3.40 4.87 22.17
N CYS A 273 -4.23 3.84 22.01
CA CYS A 273 -3.78 2.46 21.93
C CYS A 273 -3.44 2.02 20.50
N ASP A 274 -2.24 1.46 20.33
CA ASP A 274 -1.60 1.10 19.07
C ASP A 274 -1.25 2.29 18.17
N GLY A 275 -0.11 2.89 18.48
CA GLY A 275 0.42 4.01 17.74
C GLY A 275 1.57 3.65 16.79
N ILE A 276 1.95 2.37 16.59
CA ILE A 276 2.97 2.03 15.58
C ILE A 276 2.38 2.00 14.18
N GLY A 277 1.21 1.40 13.99
CA GLY A 277 0.47 1.50 12.73
C GLY A 277 0.12 2.96 12.41
N LEU A 278 -0.17 3.75 13.44
CA LEU A 278 -0.37 5.20 13.33
C LEU A 278 0.93 5.93 12.97
N ALA A 279 2.03 5.67 13.68
CA ALA A 279 3.31 6.36 13.50
C ALA A 279 3.92 6.13 12.12
N ARG A 280 3.75 4.94 11.53
CA ARG A 280 4.20 4.67 10.17
C ARG A 280 3.48 5.56 9.16
N ASN A 281 2.15 5.63 9.27
CA ASN A 281 1.32 6.47 8.40
C ASN A 281 1.54 7.97 8.64
N LEU A 282 1.87 8.36 9.87
CA LEU A 282 2.19 9.74 10.25
C LEU A 282 3.63 10.14 9.87
N ALA A 283 4.56 9.20 9.77
CA ALA A 283 5.94 9.48 9.35
C ALA A 283 6.00 9.99 7.91
N ASP A 284 5.13 9.49 7.01
CA ASP A 284 4.95 10.00 5.64
C ASP A 284 4.55 11.49 5.59
N LEU A 285 4.03 12.03 6.70
CA LEU A 285 3.63 13.44 6.80
C LEU A 285 4.79 14.35 7.17
N ASN A 286 5.96 13.80 7.50
CA ASN A 286 7.13 14.55 7.93
C ASN A 286 6.86 15.43 9.16
N ILE A 287 6.00 14.99 10.08
CA ILE A 287 5.84 15.65 11.39
C ILE A 287 7.21 15.61 12.09
N PRO A 288 7.71 16.74 12.62
CA PRO A 288 9.04 16.77 13.21
C PRO A 288 9.22 15.74 14.33
N GLN A 289 8.26 15.67 15.25
CA GLN A 289 8.31 14.76 16.39
C GLN A 289 6.92 14.22 16.74
N ILE A 290 6.86 12.92 17.04
CA ILE A 290 5.65 12.22 17.44
C ILE A 290 5.97 11.37 18.67
N ILE A 291 5.05 11.33 19.63
CA ILE A 291 5.04 10.33 20.70
C ILE A 291 3.85 9.40 20.48
N VAL A 292 4.13 8.10 20.49
CA VAL A 292 3.14 7.03 20.32
C VAL A 292 3.41 5.88 21.30
N MET A 293 2.45 4.94 21.39
CA MET A 293 2.59 3.71 22.16
C MET A 293 2.82 2.52 21.23
N ARG A 294 3.76 1.62 21.57
CA ARG A 294 4.12 0.44 20.76
C ARG A 294 2.98 -0.57 20.65
N GLU A 295 2.26 -0.77 21.75
CA GLU A 295 1.18 -1.74 21.89
C GLU A 295 -0.02 -1.09 22.61
N PRO A 296 -1.19 -1.76 22.67
CA PRO A 296 -2.30 -1.39 23.55
C PRO A 296 -1.86 -0.96 24.95
N VAL A 297 -2.40 0.14 25.48
CA VAL A 297 -2.02 0.70 26.78
C VAL A 297 -3.25 1.02 27.63
N SER A 298 -3.15 0.81 28.95
CA SER A 298 -4.24 1.18 29.85
C SER A 298 -4.35 2.69 29.99
N ASP A 299 -5.57 3.17 30.27
CA ASP A 299 -5.86 4.59 30.51
C ASP A 299 -4.94 5.18 31.60
N LEU A 300 -4.69 4.40 32.66
CA LEU A 300 -3.83 4.80 33.77
C LEU A 300 -2.37 4.96 33.34
N VAL A 301 -1.80 3.98 32.61
CA VAL A 301 -0.40 4.04 32.16
C VAL A 301 -0.20 5.22 31.20
N ALA A 302 -1.14 5.42 30.28
CA ALA A 302 -1.11 6.54 29.33
C ALA A 302 -1.18 7.91 30.04
N GLN A 303 -2.05 8.07 31.03
CA GLN A 303 -2.13 9.31 31.83
C GLN A 303 -0.89 9.54 32.70
N GLN A 304 -0.33 8.48 33.29
CA GLN A 304 0.88 8.58 34.11
C GLN A 304 2.10 8.94 33.26
N PHE A 305 2.20 8.36 32.07
CA PHE A 305 3.21 8.75 31.09
C PHE A 305 3.05 10.23 30.73
N LEU A 306 1.85 10.66 30.34
CA LEU A 306 1.58 12.05 29.95
C LEU A 306 1.93 13.02 31.07
N ASN A 307 1.53 12.74 32.31
CA ASN A 307 1.83 13.56 33.47
C ASN A 307 3.35 13.70 33.67
N ASN A 308 4.07 12.58 33.73
CA ASN A 308 5.52 12.59 33.93
C ASN A 308 6.25 13.30 32.78
N PHE A 309 5.82 13.07 31.53
CA PHE A 309 6.39 13.72 30.35
C PHE A 309 6.18 15.23 30.38
N LEU A 310 4.95 15.69 30.61
CA LEU A 310 4.63 17.12 30.66
C LEU A 310 5.39 17.82 31.80
N MET A 311 5.48 17.20 32.98
CA MET A 311 6.27 17.74 34.09
C MET A 311 7.75 17.91 33.73
N SER A 312 8.38 16.88 33.15
CA SER A 312 9.79 16.92 32.78
C SER A 312 10.05 17.89 31.62
N PHE A 313 9.20 17.88 30.59
CA PHE A 313 9.38 18.68 29.38
C PHE A 313 9.14 20.17 29.64
N THR A 314 8.07 20.53 30.36
CA THR A 314 7.81 21.92 30.75
C THR A 314 8.82 22.43 31.80
N GLY A 315 9.42 21.53 32.57
CA GLY A 315 10.53 21.82 33.48
C GLY A 315 11.86 22.16 32.78
N GLY A 316 11.91 22.13 31.45
CA GLY A 316 13.07 22.54 30.65
C GLY A 316 14.01 21.41 30.26
N LYS A 317 13.68 20.15 30.56
CA LYS A 317 14.48 19.02 30.08
C LYS A 317 14.38 18.90 28.55
N PRO A 318 15.47 18.51 27.85
CA PRO A 318 15.41 18.19 26.43
C PRO A 318 14.38 17.10 26.13
N PHE A 319 13.74 17.16 24.96
CA PHE A 319 12.63 16.28 24.58
C PHE A 319 12.91 14.78 24.80
N PHE A 320 14.04 14.26 24.30
CA PHE A 320 14.41 12.84 24.44
C PHE A 320 14.57 12.43 25.91
N LEU A 321 15.20 13.29 26.72
CA LEU A 321 15.41 13.01 28.13
C LEU A 321 14.11 13.10 28.94
N ALA A 322 13.20 14.01 28.55
CA ALA A 322 11.87 14.09 29.15
C ALA A 322 11.05 12.83 28.87
N VAL A 323 11.06 12.32 27.64
CA VAL A 323 10.41 11.04 27.29
C VAL A 323 11.05 9.87 28.02
N ARG A 324 12.39 9.80 28.06
CA ARG A 324 13.14 8.78 28.80
C ARG A 324 12.75 8.72 30.26
N GLU A 325 12.75 9.87 30.94
CA GLU A 325 12.39 9.95 32.35
C GLU A 325 10.93 9.53 32.56
N ALA A 326 10.01 10.03 31.74
CA ALA A 326 8.60 9.66 31.82
C ALA A 326 8.38 8.17 31.64
N ARG A 327 9.08 7.57 30.67
CA ARG A 327 9.08 6.13 30.40
C ARG A 327 9.63 5.33 31.59
N LYS A 328 10.79 5.69 32.13
CA LYS A 328 11.39 5.00 33.28
C LYS A 328 10.50 5.07 34.53
N ARG A 329 9.80 6.18 34.76
CA ARG A 329 8.88 6.32 35.88
C ARG A 329 7.66 5.39 35.80
N LEU A 330 7.33 4.85 34.63
CA LEU A 330 6.28 3.83 34.48
C LEU A 330 6.65 2.49 35.11
N GLN A 331 7.94 2.25 35.41
CA GLN A 331 8.37 1.03 36.12
C GLN A 331 7.63 0.83 37.44
N ALA A 332 7.23 1.91 38.12
CA ALA A 332 6.43 1.83 39.34
C ALA A 332 5.05 1.17 39.14
N LEU A 333 4.56 1.09 37.91
CA LEU A 333 3.30 0.45 37.55
C LEU A 333 3.48 -0.98 37.05
N GLU A 334 4.71 -1.48 36.87
CA GLU A 334 4.95 -2.76 36.19
C GLU A 334 4.49 -3.99 37.00
N ASN A 335 4.26 -3.84 38.30
CA ASN A 335 3.63 -4.88 39.13
C ASN A 335 2.16 -5.13 38.72
N GLU A 336 1.46 -4.09 38.25
CA GLU A 336 0.06 -4.16 37.84
C GLU A 336 -0.10 -4.16 36.31
N PHE A 337 0.81 -3.49 35.61
CA PHE A 337 0.84 -3.34 34.16
C PHE A 337 2.23 -3.74 33.64
N PRO A 338 2.49 -5.05 33.48
CA PRO A 338 3.79 -5.55 33.05
C PRO A 338 4.30 -4.85 31.78
N CYS A 339 5.60 -4.55 31.75
CA CYS A 339 6.25 -3.85 30.63
C CYS A 339 5.68 -2.46 30.29
N ALA A 340 5.00 -1.76 31.20
CA ALA A 340 4.50 -0.41 30.96
C ALA A 340 5.60 0.56 30.48
N SER A 341 6.84 0.42 30.96
CA SER A 341 7.98 1.23 30.52
C SER A 341 8.47 0.90 29.09
N TRP A 342 7.94 -0.15 28.46
CA TRP A 342 8.31 -0.55 27.10
C TRP A 342 7.42 0.10 26.04
N LEU A 343 6.29 0.69 26.42
CA LEU A 343 5.26 1.12 25.48
C LEU A 343 5.56 2.48 24.81
N PRO A 344 5.96 3.55 25.54
CA PRO A 344 6.17 4.84 24.91
C PRO A 344 7.38 4.84 23.97
N VAL A 345 7.22 5.40 22.77
CA VAL A 345 8.28 5.55 21.79
C VAL A 345 8.20 6.86 21.04
N ILE A 346 9.37 7.41 20.70
CA ILE A 346 9.52 8.60 19.85
C ILE A 346 9.57 8.16 18.40
N CYS A 347 8.80 8.81 17.54
CA CYS A 347 9.03 8.79 16.10
C CYS A 347 9.48 10.19 15.68
N GLN A 348 10.63 10.29 15.02
CA GLN A 348 11.22 11.58 14.69
C GLN A 348 11.70 11.60 13.24
N ASN A 349 11.39 12.69 12.54
CA ASN A 349 12.04 13.03 11.28
C ASN A 349 13.52 13.41 11.55
N PRO A 350 14.51 12.66 11.02
CA PRO A 350 15.93 12.86 11.30
C PRO A 350 16.48 14.22 10.87
N THR A 351 15.81 14.89 9.92
CA THR A 351 16.21 16.22 9.43
C THR A 351 15.84 17.36 10.38
N THR A 352 15.08 17.07 11.44
CA THR A 352 14.59 18.08 12.37
C THR A 352 15.38 18.10 13.68
N VAL A 353 15.63 19.29 14.19
CA VAL A 353 16.24 19.46 15.52
C VAL A 353 15.14 19.29 16.57
N PRO A 354 15.36 18.46 17.60
CA PRO A 354 14.38 18.29 18.68
C PRO A 354 14.00 19.60 19.34
N ILE A 355 12.72 19.75 19.63
CA ILE A 355 12.21 20.98 20.21
C ILE A 355 12.42 21.01 21.74
N THR A 356 12.62 22.20 22.29
CA THR A 356 12.56 22.43 23.74
C THR A 356 11.30 23.22 24.07
N TRP A 357 10.82 23.10 25.31
CA TRP A 357 9.65 23.88 25.75
C TRP A 357 9.87 25.40 25.59
N GLN A 358 11.06 25.89 25.92
CA GLN A 358 11.43 27.30 25.73
C GLN A 358 11.41 27.69 24.25
N ALA A 359 11.88 26.84 23.35
CA ALA A 359 11.84 27.10 21.91
C ALA A 359 10.40 27.11 21.33
N LEU A 360 9.46 26.37 21.93
CA LEU A 360 8.04 26.46 21.62
C LEU A 360 7.45 27.80 22.07
N ARG A 361 7.75 28.21 23.31
CA ARG A 361 7.20 29.43 23.92
C ARG A 361 7.80 30.72 23.34
N ASP A 362 9.13 30.79 23.28
CA ASP A 362 9.87 32.02 23.04
C ASP A 362 10.19 32.25 21.55
N ARG A 363 9.99 31.22 20.70
CA ARG A 363 10.23 31.22 19.24
C ARG A 363 11.44 32.08 18.84
N PRO A 364 12.69 31.59 19.03
CA PRO A 364 13.87 32.42 18.83
C PRO A 364 13.90 33.01 17.40
N TRP A 365 13.77 34.34 17.31
CA TRP A 365 13.94 35.07 16.07
C TRP A 365 15.40 34.94 15.62
N ARG A 366 15.66 34.11 14.62
CA ARG A 366 16.94 34.14 13.90
C ARG A 366 16.83 35.18 12.79
N LYS A 367 17.66 36.24 12.85
CA LYS A 367 17.97 37.07 11.67
C LYS A 367 18.31 36.15 10.50
N PRO A 368 17.85 36.42 9.27
CA PRO A 368 18.37 35.73 8.10
C PRO A 368 19.87 36.01 8.01
N TYR A 369 20.71 35.00 8.28
CA TYR A 369 22.10 35.04 7.87
C TYR A 369 22.14 34.91 6.34
N PRO A 370 22.91 35.74 5.62
CA PRO A 370 22.99 35.66 4.17
C PRO A 370 23.63 34.33 3.78
N ALA A 371 22.89 33.51 3.04
CA ALA A 371 23.42 32.31 2.41
C ALA A 371 24.47 32.71 1.37
N TYR A 372 25.71 32.31 1.65
CA TYR A 372 26.79 31.96 0.71
C TYR A 372 26.52 32.34 -0.76
N ARG A 373 26.91 33.55 -1.13
CA ARG A 373 27.03 34.01 -2.52
C ARG A 373 28.46 34.46 -2.79
N GLU A 374 29.43 33.63 -2.43
CA GLU A 374 30.86 33.90 -2.64
C GLU A 374 31.62 32.57 -2.84
N ALA A 375 31.35 31.91 -3.96
CA ALA A 375 32.17 30.79 -4.46
C ALA A 375 32.15 30.69 -6.00
N ALA A 376 31.90 31.81 -6.69
CA ALA A 376 31.91 31.87 -8.16
C ALA A 376 32.62 33.13 -8.70
N ALA A 377 33.53 33.71 -7.90
CA ALA A 377 34.27 34.91 -8.27
C ALA A 377 35.77 34.80 -7.95
N LEU A 378 36.38 33.63 -8.15
CA LEU A 378 37.85 33.47 -8.11
C LEU A 378 38.30 32.35 -9.06
N GLN A 379 37.97 32.46 -10.35
CA GLN A 379 38.64 31.70 -11.41
C GLN A 379 38.33 32.33 -12.77
N HIS A 380 39.05 33.42 -13.08
CA HIS A 380 39.58 33.76 -14.40
C HIS A 380 40.16 35.18 -14.33
N ARG A 381 41.41 35.26 -13.88
CA ARG A 381 42.26 36.45 -14.06
C ARG A 381 43.66 36.02 -14.50
N SER A 382 43.77 35.65 -15.77
CA SER A 382 44.87 35.90 -16.71
C SER A 382 44.36 35.35 -18.04
N SER A 383 44.41 36.03 -19.19
CA SER A 383 45.57 36.66 -19.81
C SER A 383 45.15 37.70 -20.86
N ASN A 384 45.95 38.78 -20.91
CA ASN A 384 46.48 39.52 -22.07
C ASN A 384 45.56 40.06 -23.20
N THR A 385 45.50 41.39 -23.25
CA THR A 385 45.78 42.31 -24.38
C THR A 385 45.78 41.76 -25.81
N GLU A 386 44.97 42.38 -26.70
CA GLU A 386 45.44 43.33 -27.72
C GLU A 386 44.28 44.03 -28.45
N ALA A 387 44.55 45.24 -28.93
CA ALA A 387 43.63 46.17 -29.56
C ALA A 387 43.45 45.91 -31.07
N GLY A 388 42.30 46.32 -31.64
CA GLY A 388 42.09 46.24 -33.09
C GLY A 388 40.71 46.68 -33.58
N ASN A 389 40.55 47.99 -33.75
CA ASN A 389 39.60 48.78 -34.54
C ASN A 389 38.62 48.16 -35.57
N HIS A 390 37.44 48.81 -35.59
CA HIS A 390 36.55 49.14 -36.72
C HIS A 390 35.83 48.02 -37.51
N VAL A 391 34.49 48.08 -37.53
CA VAL A 391 33.62 48.51 -38.66
C VAL A 391 32.17 48.05 -38.38
N SER A 392 31.23 48.98 -38.52
CA SER A 392 29.79 48.78 -38.46
C SER A 392 29.17 48.84 -39.87
N ILE A 393 28.49 47.81 -40.38
CA ILE A 393 27.28 47.91 -41.25
C ILE A 393 26.49 46.56 -41.23
N PRO A 394 25.24 46.41 -41.76
CA PRO A 394 24.08 46.00 -40.97
C PRO A 394 23.41 44.69 -41.44
N SER A 395 22.43 44.24 -40.65
CA SER A 395 21.24 43.45 -41.01
C SER A 395 21.36 42.33 -42.06
N ARG A 396 21.17 41.08 -41.62
CA ARG A 396 20.22 40.16 -42.26
C ARG A 396 19.87 39.02 -41.31
N ILE A 397 18.61 38.98 -40.89
CA ILE A 397 18.00 37.87 -40.17
C ILE A 397 18.05 36.64 -41.07
N SER A 398 18.82 35.64 -40.64
CA SER A 398 18.81 34.28 -41.17
C SER A 398 18.37 33.37 -40.04
N VAL A 399 17.09 32.98 -40.03
CA VAL A 399 16.60 31.92 -39.13
C VAL A 399 17.05 30.59 -39.75
N SER A 400 18.21 30.11 -39.32
CA SER A 400 18.88 28.94 -39.88
C SER A 400 18.67 27.67 -39.03
N LYS A 401 18.83 26.51 -39.68
CA LYS A 401 18.54 25.12 -39.29
C LYS A 401 18.99 24.63 -37.90
N THR A 402 19.77 25.42 -37.15
CA THR A 402 20.31 25.08 -35.82
C THR A 402 19.24 24.95 -34.74
N LYS A 403 18.15 25.72 -34.85
CA LYS A 403 17.07 25.75 -33.86
C LYS A 403 16.14 24.53 -33.88
N LEU A 404 15.91 23.92 -35.05
CA LEU A 404 15.11 22.69 -35.18
C LEU A 404 15.86 21.47 -34.64
N TRP A 405 17.17 21.41 -34.85
CA TRP A 405 18.03 20.36 -34.29
C TRP A 405 18.03 20.36 -32.77
N THR A 406 17.96 21.53 -32.13
CA THR A 406 17.83 21.62 -30.67
C THR A 406 16.51 21.03 -30.15
N VAL A 407 15.41 21.23 -30.88
CA VAL A 407 14.10 20.64 -30.53
C VAL A 407 14.16 19.12 -30.64
N LEU A 408 14.67 18.59 -31.75
CA LEU A 408 14.78 17.13 -31.96
C LEU A 408 15.74 16.47 -30.96
N LEU A 409 16.87 17.10 -30.64
CA LEU A 409 17.78 16.58 -29.63
C LEU A 409 17.14 16.56 -28.24
N SER A 410 16.37 17.62 -27.91
CA SER A 410 15.68 17.69 -26.62
C SER A 410 14.60 16.63 -26.47
N THR A 411 13.86 16.29 -27.54
CA THR A 411 12.82 15.25 -27.47
C THR A 411 13.43 13.86 -27.31
N ILE A 412 14.59 13.60 -27.91
CA ILE A 412 15.35 12.35 -27.69
C ILE A 412 15.78 12.23 -26.23
N ILE A 413 16.39 13.29 -25.65
CA ILE A 413 16.84 13.27 -24.24
C ILE A 413 15.66 13.07 -23.30
N VAL A 414 14.57 13.81 -23.50
CA VAL A 414 13.34 13.67 -22.70
C VAL A 414 12.76 12.27 -22.81
N THR A 415 12.76 11.68 -24.01
CA THR A 415 12.28 10.32 -24.22
C THR A 415 13.15 9.32 -23.45
N LEU A 416 14.47 9.42 -23.52
CA LEU A 416 15.39 8.56 -22.77
C LEU A 416 15.15 8.65 -21.26
N VAL A 417 15.04 9.87 -20.71
CA VAL A 417 14.74 10.09 -19.29
C VAL A 417 13.38 9.48 -18.92
N THR A 418 12.37 9.67 -19.75
CA THR A 418 11.02 9.13 -19.51
C THR A 418 11.02 7.61 -19.50
N ILE A 419 11.74 6.97 -20.43
CA ILE A 419 11.89 5.51 -20.47
C ILE A 419 12.63 5.01 -19.23
N SER A 420 13.69 5.69 -18.79
CA SER A 420 14.40 5.33 -17.56
C SER A 420 13.49 5.43 -16.32
N LEU A 421 12.72 6.52 -16.18
CA LEU A 421 11.75 6.66 -15.08
C LEU A 421 10.66 5.58 -15.14
N ARG A 422 10.23 5.24 -16.35
CA ARG A 422 9.27 4.15 -16.57
C ARG A 422 9.85 2.82 -16.13
N TYR A 423 11.06 2.47 -16.55
CA TYR A 423 11.74 1.23 -16.14
C TYR A 423 11.90 1.12 -14.62
N LEU A 424 12.12 2.24 -13.92
CA LEU A 424 12.19 2.29 -12.45
C LEU A 424 10.82 2.14 -11.76
N GLY A 425 9.72 1.98 -12.50
CA GLY A 425 8.38 1.81 -11.94
C GLY A 425 7.71 3.09 -11.45
N VAL A 426 8.29 4.27 -11.69
CA VAL A 426 7.79 5.56 -11.17
C VAL A 426 6.34 5.83 -11.59
N PHE A 427 5.98 5.45 -12.82
CA PHE A 427 4.64 5.66 -13.36
C PHE A 427 3.68 4.50 -13.12
N GLN A 428 4.15 3.34 -12.64
CA GLN A 428 3.39 2.08 -12.67
C GLN A 428 2.05 2.19 -11.93
N LYS A 429 2.06 2.66 -10.67
CA LYS A 429 0.83 2.75 -9.85
C LYS A 429 -0.23 3.65 -10.49
N ALA A 430 0.17 4.82 -10.95
CA ALA A 430 -0.76 5.78 -11.53
C ALA A 430 -1.22 5.38 -12.95
N GLU A 431 -0.36 4.71 -13.74
CA GLU A 431 -0.75 4.15 -15.04
C GLU A 431 -1.82 3.06 -14.89
N LEU A 432 -1.72 2.20 -13.86
CA LEU A 432 -2.74 1.19 -13.55
C LEU A 432 -4.09 1.82 -13.16
N GLN A 433 -4.06 2.88 -12.37
CA GLN A 433 -5.28 3.62 -12.00
C GLN A 433 -5.95 4.28 -13.22
N ILE A 434 -5.15 4.78 -14.18
CA ILE A 434 -5.69 5.34 -15.41
C ILE A 434 -6.23 4.25 -16.33
N PHE A 435 -5.59 3.08 -16.38
CA PHE A 435 -6.15 1.92 -17.06
C PHE A 435 -7.55 1.59 -16.52
N ASP A 436 -7.74 1.56 -15.20
CA ASP A 436 -9.04 1.33 -14.59
C ASP A 436 -10.06 2.42 -14.97
N GLN A 437 -9.67 3.70 -14.91
CA GLN A 437 -10.53 4.79 -15.34
C GLN A 437 -10.97 4.65 -16.80
N MET A 438 -10.06 4.25 -17.69
CA MET A 438 -10.39 4.03 -19.09
C MET A 438 -11.31 2.81 -19.27
N LEU A 439 -11.19 1.76 -18.45
CA LEU A 439 -12.14 0.65 -18.44
C LEU A 439 -13.55 1.11 -18.07
N LEU A 440 -13.68 1.99 -17.07
CA LEU A 440 -14.97 2.53 -16.62
C LEU A 440 -15.67 3.41 -17.66
N LEU A 441 -14.95 3.93 -18.65
CA LEU A 441 -15.54 4.71 -19.75
C LEU A 441 -16.29 3.83 -20.76
N ARG A 442 -16.21 2.51 -20.63
CA ARG A 442 -16.86 1.58 -21.55
C ARG A 442 -18.36 1.55 -21.32
N PRO A 443 -19.17 1.39 -22.40
CA PRO A 443 -20.58 1.14 -22.24
C PRO A 443 -20.81 -0.20 -21.55
N LYS A 444 -21.90 -0.28 -20.76
CA LYS A 444 -22.36 -1.52 -20.13
C LYS A 444 -22.52 -2.61 -21.20
N GLU A 445 -21.83 -3.74 -21.03
CA GLU A 445 -21.90 -4.87 -21.96
C GLU A 445 -23.09 -5.78 -21.61
N GLU A 446 -23.60 -6.51 -22.61
CA GLU A 446 -24.63 -7.53 -22.34
C GLU A 446 -24.07 -8.70 -21.53
N LEU A 447 -24.96 -9.31 -20.75
CA LEU A 447 -24.66 -10.45 -19.91
C LEU A 447 -24.31 -11.68 -20.75
N ASP A 448 -23.29 -12.45 -20.33
CA ASP A 448 -22.94 -13.69 -21.02
C ASP A 448 -23.99 -14.78 -20.74
N HIS A 449 -24.87 -15.01 -21.70
CA HIS A 449 -25.94 -15.99 -21.54
C HIS A 449 -25.47 -17.45 -21.41
N ARG A 450 -24.19 -17.73 -21.67
CA ARG A 450 -23.57 -19.07 -21.54
C ARG A 450 -23.20 -19.43 -20.10
N LEU A 451 -23.26 -18.47 -19.18
CA LEU A 451 -22.91 -18.66 -17.78
C LEU A 451 -24.12 -18.46 -16.87
N VAL A 452 -24.18 -19.27 -15.82
CA VAL A 452 -25.13 -19.16 -14.71
C VAL A 452 -24.35 -19.34 -13.42
N ILE A 453 -24.66 -18.52 -12.41
CA ILE A 453 -24.01 -18.60 -11.10
C ILE A 453 -25.05 -19.06 -10.07
N VAL A 454 -24.73 -20.12 -9.34
CA VAL A 454 -25.48 -20.55 -8.17
C VAL A 454 -24.81 -19.94 -6.94
N GLU A 455 -25.54 -19.05 -6.29
CA GLU A 455 -25.04 -18.20 -5.22
C GLU A 455 -25.38 -18.80 -3.86
N ILE A 456 -24.33 -19.01 -3.05
CA ILE A 456 -24.49 -19.34 -1.64
C ILE A 456 -24.44 -18.03 -0.86
N THR A 457 -25.61 -17.59 -0.42
CA THR A 457 -25.82 -16.31 0.24
C THR A 457 -25.62 -16.40 1.74
N GLU A 458 -25.56 -15.24 2.40
CA GLU A 458 -25.50 -15.15 3.86
C GLU A 458 -26.67 -15.88 4.54
N LYS A 459 -27.87 -15.76 3.96
CA LYS A 459 -29.07 -16.45 4.45
C LYS A 459 -28.90 -17.97 4.39
N ASP A 460 -28.27 -18.49 3.34
CA ASP A 460 -28.04 -19.93 3.18
C ASP A 460 -27.04 -20.47 4.21
N ILE A 461 -26.01 -19.69 4.54
CA ILE A 461 -25.01 -20.07 5.55
C ILE A 461 -25.62 -20.03 6.96
N GLN A 462 -26.38 -18.98 7.28
CA GLN A 462 -27.00 -18.80 8.60
C GLN A 462 -28.16 -19.77 8.87
N SER A 463 -28.92 -20.15 7.84
CA SER A 463 -30.06 -21.08 7.96
C SER A 463 -29.65 -22.56 7.89
N ARG A 464 -28.35 -22.85 7.79
CA ARG A 464 -27.81 -24.20 7.70
C ARG A 464 -28.12 -25.01 8.96
N GLN A 465 -28.75 -26.17 8.77
CA GLN A 465 -29.06 -27.11 9.86
C GLN A 465 -28.04 -28.28 9.98
N GLY A 466 -27.17 -28.48 8.98
CA GLY A 466 -26.24 -29.61 8.91
C GLY A 466 -24.93 -29.41 9.68
N ILE A 467 -24.39 -30.50 10.23
CA ILE A 467 -23.05 -30.55 10.85
C ILE A 467 -22.00 -30.57 9.73
N THR A 468 -21.08 -29.61 9.73
CA THR A 468 -19.94 -29.57 8.80
C THR A 468 -18.63 -29.82 9.53
N THR A 469 -17.70 -30.54 8.90
CA THR A 469 -16.32 -30.66 9.39
C THR A 469 -15.53 -29.41 8.97
N GLY A 470 -15.15 -28.58 9.93
CA GLY A 470 -14.40 -27.34 9.68
C GLY A 470 -15.26 -26.18 9.17
N LEU A 471 -14.58 -25.13 8.68
CA LEU A 471 -15.18 -23.88 8.18
C LEU A 471 -15.65 -24.05 6.72
N LYS A 472 -16.75 -24.76 6.50
CA LYS A 472 -17.39 -24.90 5.17
C LYS A 472 -18.59 -23.97 5.02
N SER A 473 -18.83 -23.46 3.81
CA SER A 473 -20.00 -22.62 3.50
C SER A 473 -21.31 -23.41 3.43
N ILE A 474 -21.29 -24.64 2.92
CA ILE A 474 -22.43 -25.57 2.87
C ILE A 474 -21.97 -26.99 3.19
N SER A 475 -22.89 -27.82 3.68
CA SER A 475 -22.60 -29.24 3.97
C SER A 475 -22.42 -30.07 2.71
N ASP A 476 -21.66 -31.15 2.80
CA ASP A 476 -21.40 -32.04 1.68
C ASP A 476 -22.69 -32.68 1.16
N SER A 477 -23.65 -33.00 2.04
CA SER A 477 -24.93 -33.58 1.65
C SER A 477 -25.82 -32.60 0.88
N THR A 478 -25.80 -31.31 1.24
CA THR A 478 -26.54 -30.26 0.53
C THR A 478 -25.90 -29.96 -0.82
N LEU A 479 -24.56 -29.94 -0.89
CA LEU A 479 -23.85 -29.78 -2.15
C LEU A 479 -24.09 -30.96 -3.10
N ALA A 480 -24.11 -32.18 -2.58
CA ALA A 480 -24.40 -33.37 -3.39
C ALA A 480 -25.81 -33.30 -4.00
N GLU A 481 -26.81 -32.93 -3.20
CA GLU A 481 -28.20 -32.73 -3.65
C GLU A 481 -28.31 -31.63 -4.72
N LEU A 482 -27.61 -30.51 -4.51
CA LEU A 482 -27.54 -29.43 -5.50
C LEU A 482 -26.96 -29.92 -6.82
N ILE A 483 -25.78 -30.56 -6.81
CA ILE A 483 -25.13 -31.04 -8.03
C ILE A 483 -26.06 -32.05 -8.73
N ASN A 484 -26.61 -33.02 -7.99
CA ASN A 484 -27.53 -34.00 -8.54
C ASN A 484 -28.70 -33.35 -9.27
N LYS A 485 -29.33 -32.35 -8.65
CA LYS A 485 -30.47 -31.62 -9.24
C LYS A 485 -30.07 -30.80 -10.47
N LEU A 486 -28.90 -30.14 -10.43
CA LEU A 486 -28.38 -29.41 -11.59
C LEU A 486 -28.11 -30.37 -12.77
N GLN A 487 -27.55 -31.55 -12.51
CA GLN A 487 -27.26 -32.55 -13.56
C GLN A 487 -28.52 -33.00 -14.33
N GLN A 488 -29.69 -33.03 -13.69
CA GLN A 488 -30.96 -33.38 -14.33
C GLN A 488 -31.35 -32.42 -15.47
N HIS A 489 -30.87 -31.17 -15.43
CA HIS A 489 -31.11 -30.17 -16.49
C HIS A 489 -29.95 -30.05 -17.49
N GLN A 490 -29.01 -31.01 -17.49
CA GLN A 490 -27.95 -31.16 -18.51
C GLN A 490 -27.09 -29.89 -18.73
N PRO A 491 -26.46 -29.32 -17.68
CA PRO A 491 -25.46 -28.28 -17.87
C PRO A 491 -24.25 -28.86 -18.61
N ARG A 492 -23.61 -28.03 -19.44
CA ARG A 492 -22.46 -28.46 -20.22
C ARG A 492 -21.22 -28.68 -19.37
N VAL A 493 -21.01 -27.82 -18.37
CA VAL A 493 -19.95 -27.95 -17.38
C VAL A 493 -20.38 -27.29 -16.07
N VAL A 494 -20.02 -27.89 -14.95
CA VAL A 494 -20.28 -27.38 -13.60
C VAL A 494 -18.93 -27.13 -12.93
N GLY A 495 -18.69 -25.88 -12.53
CA GLY A 495 -17.50 -25.48 -11.77
C GLY A 495 -17.85 -25.24 -10.32
N LEU A 496 -17.13 -25.89 -9.41
CA LEU A 496 -17.29 -25.70 -7.98
C LEU A 496 -16.21 -24.75 -7.45
N ASP A 497 -16.55 -23.48 -7.26
CA ASP A 497 -15.67 -22.46 -6.67
C ASP A 497 -15.79 -22.45 -5.15
N ILE A 498 -15.61 -23.63 -4.53
CA ILE A 498 -15.65 -23.82 -3.09
C ILE A 498 -14.70 -24.94 -2.70
N TYR A 499 -13.83 -24.71 -1.72
CA TYR A 499 -12.89 -25.71 -1.24
C TYR A 499 -13.57 -26.89 -0.53
N ARG A 500 -13.10 -28.11 -0.83
CA ARG A 500 -13.59 -29.38 -0.27
C ARG A 500 -12.43 -30.33 0.07
N ASP A 501 -11.56 -29.87 0.95
CA ASP A 501 -10.37 -30.60 1.42
C ASP A 501 -10.70 -31.66 2.49
N PHE A 502 -11.75 -31.46 3.29
CA PHE A 502 -12.25 -32.43 4.28
C PHE A 502 -13.64 -32.95 3.91
N THR A 503 -13.95 -34.18 4.32
CA THR A 503 -15.27 -34.80 4.16
C THR A 503 -16.11 -34.65 5.42
N ASP A 504 -17.39 -34.33 5.26
CA ASP A 504 -18.37 -34.34 6.36
C ASP A 504 -18.70 -35.79 6.77
N PRO A 505 -19.16 -36.01 8.02
CA PRO A 505 -19.67 -37.32 8.42
C PRO A 505 -20.84 -37.73 7.51
N PRO A 506 -20.90 -39.01 7.07
CA PRO A 506 -21.99 -39.45 6.20
C PRO A 506 -23.34 -39.31 6.90
N ASP A 507 -24.22 -38.53 6.29
CA ASP A 507 -25.60 -38.37 6.76
C ASP A 507 -26.42 -39.59 6.30
N LYS A 508 -26.73 -40.50 7.22
CA LYS A 508 -27.48 -41.72 6.93
C LYS A 508 -28.89 -41.46 6.40
N LEU A 509 -29.44 -40.26 6.58
CA LEU A 509 -30.77 -39.88 6.11
C LEU A 509 -30.76 -39.40 4.66
N LYS A 510 -29.61 -39.03 4.10
CA LYS A 510 -29.47 -38.59 2.70
C LYS A 510 -28.68 -39.61 1.87
N PRO A 511 -29.29 -40.22 0.84
CA PRO A 511 -28.66 -41.31 0.09
C PRO A 511 -27.59 -40.85 -0.91
N ILE A 512 -27.58 -39.57 -1.30
CA ILE A 512 -26.67 -39.03 -2.33
C ILE A 512 -25.32 -38.66 -1.69
N GLN A 513 -24.24 -39.25 -2.19
CA GLN A 513 -22.88 -38.96 -1.70
C GLN A 513 -22.19 -37.93 -2.58
N LEU A 514 -21.56 -36.93 -1.95
CA LEU A 514 -20.84 -35.88 -2.67
C LEU A 514 -19.72 -36.44 -3.56
N ALA A 515 -19.01 -37.47 -3.12
CA ALA A 515 -17.91 -38.06 -3.88
C ALA A 515 -18.36 -38.59 -5.25
N ASP A 516 -19.57 -39.12 -5.36
CA ASP A 516 -20.11 -39.65 -6.62
C ASP A 516 -20.51 -38.50 -7.55
N GLU A 517 -21.12 -37.46 -7.00
CA GLU A 517 -21.52 -36.25 -7.74
C GLU A 517 -20.31 -35.44 -8.24
N LEU A 518 -19.24 -35.36 -7.44
CA LEU A 518 -17.97 -34.76 -7.87
C LEU A 518 -17.25 -35.61 -8.93
N ASN A 519 -17.57 -36.90 -9.04
CA ASN A 519 -16.93 -37.78 -10.01
C ASN A 519 -17.54 -37.70 -11.42
N GLN A 520 -18.65 -36.97 -11.59
CA GLN A 520 -19.27 -36.73 -12.90
C GLN A 520 -18.31 -36.01 -13.87
N GLU A 521 -18.31 -36.42 -15.15
CA GLU A 521 -17.31 -35.97 -16.14
C GLU A 521 -17.34 -34.45 -16.41
N ASN A 522 -18.51 -33.82 -16.27
CA ASN A 522 -18.71 -32.39 -16.48
C ASN A 522 -18.48 -31.54 -15.22
N VAL A 523 -18.04 -32.12 -14.09
CA VAL A 523 -17.77 -31.39 -12.84
C VAL A 523 -16.28 -31.11 -12.69
N VAL A 524 -15.94 -29.84 -12.46
CA VAL A 524 -14.59 -29.36 -12.18
C VAL A 524 -14.53 -28.82 -10.75
N VAL A 525 -13.54 -29.27 -9.98
CA VAL A 525 -13.33 -28.89 -8.58
C VAL A 525 -12.11 -28.01 -8.41
N VAL A 526 -12.05 -27.30 -7.29
CA VAL A 526 -10.96 -26.37 -7.01
C VAL A 526 -9.93 -26.90 -6.03
N CYS A 527 -8.70 -26.44 -6.20
CA CYS A 527 -7.64 -26.47 -5.20
C CYS A 527 -6.91 -25.12 -5.19
N LYS A 528 -5.97 -24.95 -4.26
CA LYS A 528 -5.16 -23.74 -4.20
C LYS A 528 -3.69 -24.08 -4.07
N GLY A 529 -2.86 -23.43 -4.88
CA GLY A 529 -1.42 -23.55 -4.79
C GLY A 529 -0.88 -23.10 -3.43
N LYS A 530 0.33 -23.55 -3.10
CA LYS A 530 1.07 -23.05 -1.96
C LYS A 530 1.68 -21.69 -2.30
N ASP A 531 1.40 -20.68 -1.47
CA ASP A 531 2.01 -19.35 -1.53
C ASP A 531 2.75 -19.06 -0.23
N SER A 532 4.09 -19.08 -0.25
CA SER A 532 4.94 -18.81 0.92
C SER A 532 4.63 -17.50 1.66
N LYS A 533 4.04 -16.51 0.99
CA LYS A 533 3.78 -15.18 1.55
C LYS A 533 2.40 -15.05 2.17
N HIS A 534 1.38 -15.64 1.56
CA HIS A 534 -0.02 -15.45 1.95
C HIS A 534 -0.75 -16.73 2.35
N ASP A 535 -0.35 -17.88 1.82
CA ASP A 535 -0.98 -19.17 2.10
C ASP A 535 0.05 -20.33 2.01
N PRO A 536 0.91 -20.48 3.02
CA PRO A 536 2.06 -21.39 2.96
C PRO A 536 1.66 -22.87 2.99
N GLN A 537 0.38 -23.19 3.18
CA GLN A 537 -0.13 -24.55 3.18
C GLN A 537 -0.86 -24.90 1.88
N GLY A 538 -1.53 -23.94 1.24
CA GLY A 538 -2.41 -24.18 0.10
C GLY A 538 -3.62 -25.04 0.49
N VAL A 539 -4.45 -25.40 -0.50
CA VAL A 539 -5.68 -26.17 -0.26
C VAL A 539 -5.74 -27.40 -1.14
N LYS A 540 -6.04 -28.55 -0.55
CA LYS A 540 -6.15 -29.84 -1.25
C LYS A 540 -7.45 -29.91 -2.07
N PRO A 541 -7.42 -30.51 -3.27
CA PRO A 541 -8.64 -30.87 -3.98
C PRO A 541 -9.41 -31.96 -3.23
N PRO A 542 -10.73 -32.09 -3.44
CA PRO A 542 -11.50 -33.23 -2.93
C PRO A 542 -10.95 -34.57 -3.43
N GLN A 543 -11.06 -35.59 -2.58
CA GLN A 543 -10.56 -36.93 -2.88
C GLN A 543 -11.29 -37.55 -4.08
N LYS A 544 -10.59 -38.42 -4.82
CA LYS A 544 -11.10 -39.20 -5.97
C LYS A 544 -11.42 -38.40 -7.25
N VAL A 545 -11.20 -37.08 -7.29
CA VAL A 545 -11.29 -36.31 -8.53
C VAL A 545 -9.93 -36.29 -9.23
N PRO A 546 -9.83 -36.67 -10.51
CA PRO A 546 -8.57 -36.71 -11.25
C PRO A 546 -8.06 -35.28 -11.58
N VAL A 547 -6.75 -35.12 -11.78
CA VAL A 547 -6.09 -33.81 -11.92
C VAL A 547 -6.63 -33.00 -13.11
N GLU A 548 -7.05 -33.67 -14.17
CA GLU A 548 -7.63 -33.05 -15.38
C GLU A 548 -8.99 -32.40 -15.12
N ARG A 549 -9.64 -32.73 -14.00
CA ARG A 549 -10.90 -32.11 -13.54
C ARG A 549 -10.69 -31.21 -12.32
N GLN A 550 -9.44 -30.83 -12.05
CA GLN A 550 -9.09 -29.87 -11.01
C GLN A 550 -8.61 -28.57 -11.67
N GLY A 551 -9.05 -27.44 -11.11
CA GLY A 551 -8.56 -26.12 -11.48
C GLY A 551 -8.13 -25.33 -10.25
N PHE A 552 -6.99 -24.63 -10.32
CA PHE A 552 -6.57 -23.77 -9.21
C PHE A 552 -7.33 -22.43 -9.24
N THR A 553 -7.51 -21.79 -8.09
CA THR A 553 -8.18 -20.48 -7.96
C THR A 553 -7.26 -19.33 -7.54
N ASP A 554 -5.95 -19.56 -7.50
CA ASP A 554 -4.91 -18.58 -7.21
C ASP A 554 -5.09 -17.28 -8.03
N ALA A 555 -5.18 -16.16 -7.32
CA ALA A 555 -5.32 -14.82 -7.87
C ALA A 555 -4.08 -13.97 -7.55
N ILE A 556 -3.79 -12.99 -8.40
CA ILE A 556 -2.66 -12.08 -8.21
C ILE A 556 -3.18 -10.68 -7.93
N LEU A 557 -2.77 -10.16 -6.78
CA LEU A 557 -3.02 -8.79 -6.40
C LEU A 557 -1.94 -7.87 -6.99
N ASP A 558 -2.37 -6.80 -7.64
CA ASP A 558 -1.48 -5.70 -7.96
C ASP A 558 -1.10 -4.92 -6.67
N PRO A 559 -0.07 -4.06 -6.68
CA PRO A 559 0.42 -3.35 -5.49
C PRO A 559 -0.62 -2.48 -4.76
N ASP A 560 -1.76 -2.19 -5.39
CA ASP A 560 -2.89 -1.46 -4.84
C ASP A 560 -4.05 -2.37 -4.38
N GLY A 561 -3.89 -3.68 -4.46
CA GLY A 561 -4.87 -4.67 -3.99
C GLY A 561 -5.99 -4.99 -4.98
N VAL A 562 -5.91 -4.50 -6.23
CA VAL A 562 -6.91 -4.75 -7.27
C VAL A 562 -6.50 -5.94 -8.14
N ILE A 563 -7.44 -6.82 -8.44
CA ILE A 563 -7.26 -7.92 -9.40
C ILE A 563 -7.45 -7.36 -10.81
N ARG A 564 -6.37 -7.28 -11.59
CA ARG A 564 -6.39 -6.91 -13.02
C ARG A 564 -5.90 -8.02 -13.94
N ARG A 565 -5.33 -9.08 -13.37
CA ARG A 565 -4.68 -10.17 -14.07
C ARG A 565 -5.32 -11.50 -13.67
N GLN A 566 -5.47 -12.39 -14.64
CA GLN A 566 -5.79 -13.78 -14.40
C GLN A 566 -4.62 -14.67 -14.82
N ILE A 567 -4.42 -15.75 -14.08
CA ILE A 567 -3.46 -16.79 -14.41
C ILE A 567 -4.22 -17.87 -15.18
N LEU A 568 -3.83 -18.19 -16.41
CA LEU A 568 -4.42 -19.29 -17.17
C LEU A 568 -3.79 -20.62 -16.78
N MET A 569 -2.46 -20.64 -16.68
CA MET A 569 -1.65 -21.80 -16.34
C MET A 569 -0.49 -21.40 -15.44
N MET A 570 -0.08 -22.27 -14.53
CA MET A 570 1.10 -22.06 -13.67
C MET A 570 1.62 -23.39 -13.17
N ASP A 571 2.94 -23.56 -13.18
CA ASP A 571 3.58 -24.72 -12.57
C ASP A 571 3.39 -24.69 -11.05
N GLN A 572 2.91 -25.81 -10.52
CA GLN A 572 2.74 -25.98 -9.09
C GLN A 572 4.04 -26.48 -8.45
N ASP A 573 4.37 -25.98 -7.26
CA ASP A 573 5.47 -26.51 -6.46
C ASP A 573 5.26 -28.02 -6.20
N PHE A 574 6.33 -28.81 -6.29
CA PHE A 574 6.31 -30.24 -5.94
C PHE A 574 5.76 -30.50 -4.54
N SER A 575 5.93 -29.57 -3.59
CA SER A 575 5.38 -29.65 -2.24
C SER A 575 3.93 -29.13 -2.12
N SER A 576 3.40 -28.47 -3.15
CA SER A 576 2.03 -27.92 -3.14
C SER A 576 0.98 -29.04 -3.09
N PRO A 577 -0.10 -28.91 -2.30
CA PRO A 577 -1.21 -29.86 -2.31
C PRO A 577 -2.01 -29.84 -3.62
N CYS A 578 -2.04 -28.71 -4.32
CA CYS A 578 -2.69 -28.56 -5.61
C CYS A 578 -1.71 -28.94 -6.72
N LYS A 579 -2.08 -29.91 -7.56
CA LYS A 579 -1.19 -30.46 -8.61
C LYS A 579 -1.55 -30.04 -10.02
N THR A 580 -2.73 -29.46 -10.21
CA THR A 580 -3.18 -29.02 -11.53
C THR A 580 -2.39 -27.77 -11.98
N PRO A 581 -1.84 -27.75 -13.20
CA PRO A 581 -1.20 -26.57 -13.74
C PRO A 581 -2.21 -25.61 -14.38
N HIS A 582 -3.51 -25.92 -14.37
CA HIS A 582 -4.54 -25.13 -15.05
C HIS A 582 -5.44 -24.43 -14.04
N SER A 583 -5.81 -23.19 -14.34
CA SER A 583 -6.80 -22.44 -13.56
C SER A 583 -8.21 -23.02 -13.71
N LEU A 584 -9.09 -22.76 -12.75
CA LEU A 584 -10.51 -23.08 -12.83
C LEU A 584 -11.14 -22.48 -14.10
N SER A 585 -10.85 -21.20 -14.39
CA SER A 585 -11.44 -20.52 -15.54
C SER A 585 -11.05 -21.15 -16.88
N LEU A 586 -9.79 -21.57 -17.03
CA LEU A 586 -9.31 -22.27 -18.22
C LEU A 586 -9.97 -23.64 -18.36
N GLN A 587 -10.05 -24.42 -17.28
CA GLN A 587 -10.67 -25.75 -17.28
C GLN A 587 -12.14 -25.71 -17.70
N LEU A 588 -12.90 -24.77 -17.14
CA LEU A 588 -14.32 -24.61 -17.49
C LEU A 588 -14.51 -24.18 -18.94
N ALA A 589 -13.69 -23.23 -19.42
CA ALA A 589 -13.77 -22.78 -20.80
C ALA A 589 -13.36 -23.88 -21.80
N ALA A 590 -12.31 -24.64 -21.51
CA ALA A 590 -11.85 -25.76 -22.33
C ALA A 590 -12.92 -26.85 -22.48
N ARG A 591 -13.55 -27.26 -21.37
CA ARG A 591 -14.62 -28.26 -21.38
C ARG A 591 -15.85 -27.78 -22.12
N TYR A 592 -16.23 -26.52 -21.92
CA TYR A 592 -17.31 -25.91 -22.69
C TYR A 592 -16.99 -25.90 -24.19
N LEU A 593 -15.76 -25.58 -24.59
CA LEU A 593 -15.34 -25.53 -26.00
C LEU A 593 -14.94 -26.91 -26.57
N SER A 594 -15.03 -27.96 -25.76
CA SER A 594 -14.52 -29.31 -26.03
C SER A 594 -12.99 -29.34 -26.16
N ASP A 595 -12.31 -29.90 -25.16
CA ASP A 595 -10.83 -29.93 -24.95
C ASP A 595 -9.97 -30.21 -26.20
N LYS A 596 -10.52 -30.88 -27.23
CA LYS A 596 -9.89 -31.11 -28.54
C LYS A 596 -9.48 -29.84 -29.29
N ASN A 597 -9.98 -28.69 -28.86
CA ASN A 597 -9.69 -27.39 -29.45
C ASN A 597 -8.55 -26.65 -28.72
N LEU A 598 -7.96 -27.21 -27.66
CA LEU A 598 -6.95 -26.55 -26.84
C LEU A 598 -5.52 -26.99 -27.24
N GLU A 599 -4.66 -26.01 -27.48
CA GLU A 599 -3.22 -26.17 -27.70
C GLU A 599 -2.48 -25.34 -26.64
N LEU A 600 -1.55 -25.97 -25.94
CA LEU A 600 -0.83 -25.40 -24.79
C LEU A 600 0.65 -25.27 -25.13
N ASP A 601 1.22 -24.11 -24.85
CA ASP A 601 2.64 -23.77 -25.03
C ASP A 601 3.12 -22.97 -23.81
N GLU A 602 4.43 -22.86 -23.59
CA GLU A 602 5.00 -22.13 -22.45
C GLU A 602 4.69 -20.62 -22.49
N ASP A 603 4.48 -20.05 -23.68
CA ASP A 603 4.25 -18.61 -23.88
C ASP A 603 2.81 -18.25 -24.24
N TYR A 604 1.95 -19.23 -24.56
CA TYR A 604 0.58 -18.96 -24.93
C TYR A 604 -0.38 -20.15 -24.74
N VAL A 605 -1.67 -19.80 -24.62
CA VAL A 605 -2.77 -20.75 -24.72
C VAL A 605 -3.53 -20.48 -26.01
N LYS A 606 -3.77 -21.49 -26.83
CA LYS A 606 -4.45 -21.35 -28.12
C LYS A 606 -5.69 -22.22 -28.20
N PHE A 607 -6.79 -21.62 -28.64
CA PHE A 607 -8.05 -22.29 -28.91
C PHE A 607 -8.31 -22.31 -30.41
N ASN A 608 -8.48 -23.49 -30.98
CA ASN A 608 -8.85 -23.69 -32.38
C ASN A 608 -10.38 -23.75 -32.48
N SER A 609 -10.99 -22.82 -33.22
CA SER A 609 -12.43 -22.80 -33.49
C SER A 609 -12.68 -22.90 -35.00
N LYS A 610 -13.94 -23.19 -35.38
CA LYS A 610 -14.37 -23.20 -36.79
C LYS A 610 -14.18 -21.83 -37.47
N THR A 611 -14.20 -20.75 -36.70
CA THR A 611 -14.04 -19.36 -37.17
C THR A 611 -12.57 -18.92 -37.25
N GLY A 612 -11.64 -19.69 -36.70
CA GLY A 612 -10.22 -19.36 -36.60
C GLY A 612 -9.63 -19.76 -35.26
N SER A 613 -8.31 -19.59 -35.10
CA SER A 613 -7.62 -19.85 -33.84
C SER A 613 -7.45 -18.58 -33.01
N LYS A 614 -7.83 -18.60 -31.73
CA LYS A 614 -7.61 -17.49 -30.79
C LYS A 614 -6.43 -17.79 -29.86
N ILE A 615 -5.51 -16.84 -29.71
CA ILE A 615 -4.29 -16.99 -28.92
C ILE A 615 -4.31 -16.02 -27.74
N PHE A 616 -4.10 -16.57 -26.54
CA PHE A 616 -3.91 -15.85 -25.28
C PHE A 616 -2.42 -15.86 -24.96
N LYS A 617 -1.73 -14.75 -25.26
CA LYS A 617 -0.28 -14.63 -25.05
C LYS A 617 0.04 -14.21 -23.62
N ARG A 618 1.08 -14.80 -23.06
CA ARG A 618 1.64 -14.43 -21.76
C ARG A 618 2.08 -12.96 -21.73
N LEU A 619 1.77 -12.27 -20.63
CA LEU A 619 2.39 -10.97 -20.30
C LEU A 619 3.89 -11.20 -20.07
N LYS A 620 4.74 -10.50 -20.82
CA LYS A 620 6.19 -10.69 -20.70
C LYS A 620 6.71 -10.06 -19.40
N PRO A 621 7.64 -10.72 -18.69
CA PRO A 621 8.44 -10.08 -17.65
C PRO A 621 9.08 -8.77 -18.17
N GLY A 622 9.13 -7.73 -17.36
CA GLY A 622 9.55 -6.37 -17.76
C GLY A 622 8.41 -5.46 -18.23
N LEU A 623 8.62 -4.77 -19.36
CA LEU A 623 7.83 -3.65 -19.93
C LEU A 623 6.48 -4.09 -20.54
N SER A 624 5.62 -4.77 -19.77
CA SER A 624 4.26 -5.11 -20.23
C SER A 624 3.25 -4.02 -19.88
N GLY A 625 3.08 -3.04 -20.76
CA GLY A 625 2.15 -1.92 -20.52
C GLY A 625 2.57 -1.11 -19.29
N GLY A 626 1.66 -0.92 -18.33
CA GLY A 626 1.95 -0.22 -17.08
C GLY A 626 2.86 -0.98 -16.11
N TYR A 627 3.05 -2.30 -16.29
CA TYR A 627 3.88 -3.11 -15.40
C TYR A 627 5.37 -3.01 -15.76
N GLN A 628 6.23 -2.82 -14.76
CA GLN A 628 7.66 -2.56 -14.94
C GLN A 628 8.54 -3.59 -14.20
N ASN A 629 8.18 -3.90 -12.95
CA ASN A 629 8.87 -4.89 -12.13
C ASN A 629 8.10 -6.22 -12.13
N LEU A 630 8.34 -7.03 -13.17
CA LEU A 630 7.68 -8.33 -13.37
C LEU A 630 8.67 -9.51 -13.35
N GLU A 631 9.81 -9.36 -12.68
CA GLU A 631 10.95 -10.29 -12.71
C GLU A 631 10.61 -11.76 -12.37
N THR A 632 9.43 -12.02 -11.77
CA THR A 632 8.95 -13.38 -11.47
C THR A 632 7.46 -13.54 -11.80
N LEU A 633 7.04 -13.29 -13.05
CA LEU A 633 5.72 -13.77 -13.49
C LEU A 633 5.70 -15.30 -13.52
N GLY A 634 5.17 -15.93 -12.47
CA GLY A 634 4.82 -17.35 -12.50
C GLY A 634 3.66 -17.60 -13.46
N GLY A 635 3.82 -18.58 -14.35
CA GLY A 635 2.76 -19.00 -15.26
C GLY A 635 2.40 -18.05 -16.40
N ILE A 636 1.36 -18.43 -17.16
CA ILE A 636 0.78 -17.66 -18.27
C ILE A 636 -0.29 -16.73 -17.70
N GLN A 637 0.05 -15.45 -17.60
CA GLN A 637 -0.84 -14.41 -17.09
C GLN A 637 -1.33 -13.51 -18.22
N ILE A 638 -2.60 -13.09 -18.14
CA ILE A 638 -3.21 -12.12 -19.05
C ILE A 638 -4.02 -11.08 -18.28
N LEU A 639 -4.23 -9.91 -18.89
CA LEU A 639 -5.14 -8.90 -18.36
C LEU A 639 -6.60 -9.38 -18.42
N VAL A 640 -7.35 -9.05 -17.37
CA VAL A 640 -8.78 -9.32 -17.29
C VAL A 640 -9.56 -8.21 -17.99
N ASN A 641 -10.37 -8.60 -18.97
CA ASN A 641 -11.28 -7.75 -19.72
C ASN A 641 -12.67 -7.75 -19.06
N TYR A 642 -12.73 -7.15 -17.87
CA TYR A 642 -13.95 -7.05 -17.05
C TYR A 642 -15.11 -6.40 -17.83
N ARG A 643 -16.30 -6.97 -17.69
CA ARG A 643 -17.55 -6.34 -18.09
C ARG A 643 -18.14 -5.56 -16.92
N ASP A 644 -18.64 -4.36 -17.21
CA ASP A 644 -19.72 -3.80 -16.40
C ASP A 644 -21.00 -4.53 -16.79
N ALA A 645 -21.30 -5.64 -16.12
CA ALA A 645 -22.49 -6.43 -16.41
C ALA A 645 -23.04 -6.96 -15.10
N ASP A 646 -24.37 -7.08 -15.05
CA ASP A 646 -25.02 -7.80 -13.96
C ASP A 646 -24.69 -9.30 -14.09
N TYR A 647 -24.85 -10.05 -13.01
CA TYR A 647 -24.61 -11.50 -13.00
C TYR A 647 -25.94 -12.24 -13.05
N ARG A 648 -26.00 -13.35 -13.79
CA ARG A 648 -27.18 -14.22 -13.79
C ARG A 648 -27.07 -15.19 -12.63
N GLY A 649 -27.40 -14.65 -11.47
CA GLY A 649 -27.41 -15.33 -10.18
C GLY A 649 -28.69 -16.11 -9.92
N VAL A 650 -28.55 -17.25 -9.25
CA VAL A 650 -29.64 -18.06 -8.72
C VAL A 650 -29.24 -18.47 -7.31
N THR A 651 -30.03 -18.12 -6.30
CA THR A 651 -29.72 -18.50 -4.91
C THR A 651 -29.76 -20.02 -4.73
N LEU A 652 -28.95 -20.56 -3.82
CA LEU A 652 -28.97 -21.97 -3.42
C LEU A 652 -30.39 -22.42 -3.03
N GLU A 653 -31.09 -21.64 -2.21
CA GLU A 653 -32.47 -21.92 -1.79
C GLU A 653 -33.42 -22.13 -2.98
N TYR A 654 -33.40 -21.22 -3.96
CA TYR A 654 -34.19 -21.39 -5.19
C TYR A 654 -33.78 -22.64 -5.97
N ALA A 655 -32.47 -22.86 -6.16
CA ALA A 655 -31.99 -24.02 -6.91
C ALA A 655 -32.43 -25.35 -6.27
N LEU A 656 -32.48 -25.42 -4.93
CA LEU A 656 -32.94 -26.59 -4.19
C LEU A 656 -34.47 -26.70 -4.06
N SER A 657 -35.23 -25.61 -4.21
CA SER A 657 -36.69 -25.62 -4.04
C SER A 657 -37.47 -26.54 -5.00
N ASP A 658 -38.47 -27.24 -4.49
CA ASP A 658 -39.36 -28.08 -5.29
C ASP A 658 -40.20 -27.22 -6.24
N GLY A 659 -40.06 -27.43 -7.56
CA GLY A 659 -40.74 -26.64 -8.59
C GLY A 659 -39.90 -25.51 -9.22
N ALA A 660 -38.63 -25.36 -8.84
CA ALA A 660 -37.72 -24.44 -9.52
C ALA A 660 -37.56 -24.79 -11.01
N ASN A 661 -37.85 -23.83 -11.90
CA ASN A 661 -37.53 -23.99 -13.32
C ASN A 661 -36.05 -23.69 -13.52
N LEU A 662 -35.26 -24.71 -13.86
CA LEU A 662 -33.82 -24.62 -14.13
C LEU A 662 -33.48 -24.92 -15.61
N ASP A 663 -34.45 -24.94 -16.52
CA ASP A 663 -34.22 -25.29 -17.94
C ASP A 663 -33.24 -24.33 -18.63
N PHE A 664 -33.09 -23.12 -18.09
CA PHE A 664 -32.15 -22.14 -18.58
C PHE A 664 -30.68 -22.49 -18.32
N ILE A 665 -30.35 -23.54 -17.55
CA ILE A 665 -28.95 -23.98 -17.32
C ILE A 665 -28.46 -24.99 -18.36
N LYS A 666 -29.37 -25.52 -19.19
CA LYS A 666 -29.04 -26.50 -20.22
C LYS A 666 -27.97 -25.98 -21.17
N ASP A 667 -26.98 -26.82 -21.45
CA ASP A 667 -25.84 -26.52 -22.34
C ASP A 667 -24.97 -25.32 -21.90
N LYS A 668 -25.02 -24.92 -20.62
CA LYS A 668 -24.26 -23.78 -20.07
C LYS A 668 -23.15 -24.18 -19.10
N VAL A 669 -22.28 -23.21 -18.81
CA VAL A 669 -21.37 -23.25 -17.67
C VAL A 669 -22.17 -22.85 -16.42
N VAL A 670 -22.21 -23.71 -15.42
CA VAL A 670 -22.79 -23.41 -14.12
C VAL A 670 -21.66 -23.29 -13.10
N LEU A 671 -21.51 -22.13 -12.48
CA LEU A 671 -20.55 -21.90 -11.40
C LEU A 671 -21.28 -21.91 -10.06
N ILE A 672 -20.79 -22.68 -9.10
CA ILE A 672 -21.33 -22.74 -7.74
C ILE A 672 -20.31 -22.11 -6.81
N GLY A 673 -20.68 -21.05 -6.09
CA GLY A 673 -19.74 -20.34 -5.22
C GLY A 673 -20.42 -19.46 -4.17
N VAL A 674 -19.59 -18.90 -3.29
CA VAL A 674 -20.07 -18.10 -2.14
C VAL A 674 -20.14 -16.63 -2.50
N THR A 675 -21.24 -15.98 -2.16
CA THR A 675 -21.43 -14.52 -2.28
C THR A 675 -21.66 -13.84 -0.94
N ALA A 676 -21.64 -14.63 0.15
CA ALA A 676 -21.73 -14.16 1.52
C ALA A 676 -20.46 -13.42 1.97
N ASN A 677 -20.61 -12.21 2.50
CA ASN A 677 -19.49 -11.39 2.95
C ASN A 677 -18.78 -11.98 4.19
N THR A 678 -19.44 -12.83 4.97
CA THR A 678 -18.87 -13.44 6.19
C THR A 678 -17.78 -14.48 5.93
N VAL A 679 -17.68 -15.02 4.72
CA VAL A 679 -16.73 -16.10 4.37
C VAL A 679 -15.39 -15.56 3.84
N GLY A 680 -15.31 -14.26 3.53
CA GLY A 680 -14.05 -13.57 3.20
C GLY A 680 -13.50 -13.82 1.79
N ASP A 681 -14.29 -14.37 0.86
CA ASP A 681 -13.92 -14.53 -0.55
C ASP A 681 -14.43 -13.36 -1.41
N THR A 682 -14.03 -12.14 -1.05
CA THR A 682 -14.34 -10.92 -1.79
C THR A 682 -13.06 -10.18 -2.15
N TRP A 683 -13.03 -9.59 -3.35
CA TRP A 683 -11.83 -8.96 -3.88
C TRP A 683 -12.14 -7.65 -4.61
N ARG A 684 -11.15 -6.77 -4.67
CA ARG A 684 -11.27 -5.51 -5.43
C ARG A 684 -11.01 -5.72 -6.91
N THR A 685 -11.87 -5.14 -7.72
CA THR A 685 -11.80 -5.08 -9.18
C THR A 685 -11.86 -3.62 -9.64
N PRO A 686 -11.47 -3.30 -10.89
CA PRO A 686 -11.57 -1.93 -11.41
C PRO A 686 -12.96 -1.30 -11.27
N TYR A 687 -14.03 -2.10 -11.37
CA TYR A 687 -15.41 -1.63 -11.22
C TYR A 687 -15.85 -1.49 -9.76
N SER A 688 -15.39 -2.37 -8.87
CA SER A 688 -15.76 -2.31 -7.46
C SER A 688 -15.11 -1.14 -6.74
N GLU A 689 -13.86 -0.83 -7.09
CA GLU A 689 -13.10 0.31 -6.54
C GLU A 689 -13.74 1.66 -6.90
N ALA A 690 -14.49 1.72 -8.02
CA ALA A 690 -15.16 2.93 -8.48
C ALA A 690 -16.52 3.19 -7.81
N LYS A 691 -17.12 2.19 -7.15
CA LYS A 691 -18.45 2.32 -6.52
C LYS A 691 -18.36 3.07 -5.19
N GLN A 692 -19.28 4.01 -4.97
CA GLN A 692 -19.30 4.89 -3.79
C GLN A 692 -19.40 4.14 -2.44
N GLU A 693 -20.01 2.96 -2.42
CA GLU A 693 -20.19 2.15 -1.20
C GLU A 693 -19.04 1.16 -0.94
N TYR A 694 -17.93 1.20 -1.71
CA TYR A 694 -16.80 0.26 -1.57
C TYR A 694 -17.23 -1.19 -1.31
N GLN A 695 -18.03 -1.76 -2.22
CA GLN A 695 -18.42 -3.16 -2.15
C GLN A 695 -17.43 -4.00 -2.96
N GLU A 696 -16.68 -4.88 -2.30
CA GLU A 696 -15.81 -5.85 -2.98
C GLU A 696 -16.63 -6.86 -3.80
N THR A 697 -16.00 -7.45 -4.83
CA THR A 697 -16.65 -8.41 -5.72
C THR A 697 -16.40 -9.84 -5.22
N PRO A 698 -17.43 -10.68 -5.02
CA PRO A 698 -17.27 -12.09 -4.70
C PRO A 698 -16.36 -12.85 -5.67
N GLY A 699 -15.53 -13.76 -5.17
CA GLY A 699 -14.56 -14.55 -5.96
C GLY A 699 -15.22 -15.28 -7.13
N VAL A 700 -16.38 -15.90 -6.90
CA VAL A 700 -17.14 -16.62 -7.94
C VAL A 700 -17.55 -15.74 -9.11
N TYR A 701 -17.84 -14.46 -8.88
CA TYR A 701 -18.16 -13.51 -9.95
C TYR A 701 -16.92 -13.15 -10.78
N ILE A 702 -15.75 -13.09 -10.15
CA ILE A 702 -14.47 -12.87 -10.83
C ILE A 702 -14.14 -14.09 -11.70
N GLN A 703 -14.30 -15.31 -11.18
CA GLN A 703 -14.14 -16.54 -11.95
C GLN A 703 -15.10 -16.60 -13.14
N ALA A 704 -16.36 -16.19 -12.97
CA ALA A 704 -17.34 -16.12 -14.07
C ALA A 704 -16.90 -15.13 -15.16
N GLN A 705 -16.37 -13.96 -14.80
CA GLN A 705 -15.84 -12.97 -15.75
C GLN A 705 -14.62 -13.52 -16.51
N MET A 706 -13.73 -14.23 -15.82
CA MET A 706 -12.56 -14.89 -16.40
C MET A 706 -12.95 -15.96 -17.42
N VAL A 707 -13.91 -16.84 -17.09
CA VAL A 707 -14.46 -17.84 -18.02
C VAL A 707 -15.14 -17.15 -19.22
N SER A 708 -15.98 -16.15 -18.94
CA SER A 708 -16.69 -15.39 -19.97
C SER A 708 -15.73 -14.71 -20.95
N GLN A 709 -14.60 -14.17 -20.46
CA GLN A 709 -13.56 -13.60 -21.31
C GLN A 709 -13.00 -14.63 -22.30
N ILE A 710 -12.68 -15.85 -21.84
CA ILE A 710 -12.14 -16.90 -22.71
C ILE A 710 -13.19 -17.31 -23.76
N LEU A 711 -14.42 -17.62 -23.32
CA LEU A 711 -15.50 -18.03 -24.22
C LEU A 711 -15.84 -16.96 -25.25
N SER A 712 -15.96 -15.71 -24.83
CA SER A 712 -16.30 -14.60 -25.73
C SER A 712 -15.16 -14.30 -26.71
N ALA A 713 -13.91 -14.45 -26.28
CA ALA A 713 -12.77 -14.26 -27.16
C ALA A 713 -12.67 -15.33 -28.25
N VAL A 714 -13.08 -16.57 -27.95
CA VAL A 714 -13.03 -17.71 -28.89
C VAL A 714 -14.26 -17.76 -29.81
N LEU A 715 -15.46 -17.53 -29.26
CA LEU A 715 -16.72 -17.70 -29.99
C LEU A 715 -17.21 -16.41 -30.65
N ASP A 716 -17.02 -15.27 -29.99
CA ASP A 716 -17.57 -13.97 -30.39
C ASP A 716 -16.47 -13.00 -30.87
N GLU A 717 -15.23 -13.48 -30.99
CA GLU A 717 -14.04 -12.72 -31.34
C GLU A 717 -13.77 -11.50 -30.43
N ARG A 718 -14.28 -11.50 -29.19
CA ARG A 718 -14.08 -10.41 -28.22
C ARG A 718 -12.57 -10.10 -28.08
N PRO A 719 -12.17 -8.82 -28.06
CA PRO A 719 -10.77 -8.44 -27.92
C PRO A 719 -10.19 -8.90 -26.58
N ILE A 720 -8.92 -9.29 -26.63
CA ILE A 720 -8.09 -9.51 -25.45
C ILE A 720 -7.16 -8.31 -25.36
N PHE A 721 -6.95 -7.78 -24.16
CA PHE A 721 -6.02 -6.68 -23.98
C PHE A 721 -4.60 -7.10 -24.36
N TRP A 722 -3.93 -6.22 -25.08
CA TRP A 722 -2.55 -6.41 -25.50
C TRP A 722 -1.79 -5.09 -25.35
N VAL A 723 -0.48 -5.20 -25.27
CA VAL A 723 0.45 -4.08 -25.06
C VAL A 723 1.40 -3.99 -26.25
N LEU A 724 1.91 -2.79 -26.51
CA LEU A 724 2.94 -2.60 -27.52
C LEU A 724 4.23 -3.35 -27.12
N PRO A 725 5.02 -3.80 -28.11
CA PRO A 725 6.39 -4.22 -27.83
C PRO A 725 7.23 -3.02 -27.38
N ASP A 726 8.36 -3.28 -26.71
CA ASP A 726 9.24 -2.26 -26.14
C ASP A 726 9.60 -1.13 -27.12
N TRP A 727 9.96 -1.48 -28.36
CA TRP A 727 10.28 -0.50 -29.39
C TRP A 727 9.07 0.35 -29.80
N GLY A 728 7.87 -0.22 -29.76
CA GLY A 728 6.61 0.45 -30.07
C GLY A 728 6.30 1.53 -29.04
N ASP A 729 6.53 1.22 -27.77
CA ASP A 729 6.39 2.18 -26.68
C ASP A 729 7.37 3.35 -26.77
N ILE A 730 8.63 3.07 -27.16
CA ILE A 730 9.63 4.11 -27.38
C ILE A 730 9.20 5.04 -28.50
N LEU A 731 8.76 4.48 -29.64
CA LEU A 731 8.27 5.28 -30.77
C LEU A 731 7.01 6.07 -30.41
N TRP A 732 6.13 5.51 -29.59
CA TRP A 732 4.92 6.19 -29.12
C TRP A 732 5.26 7.43 -28.27
N ILE A 733 6.11 7.27 -27.26
CA ILE A 733 6.56 8.36 -26.38
C ILE A 733 7.32 9.42 -27.18
N TRP A 734 8.24 8.98 -28.04
CA TRP A 734 9.04 9.88 -28.88
C TRP A 734 8.17 10.64 -29.90
N GLY A 735 7.20 9.97 -30.52
CA GLY A 735 6.30 10.55 -31.51
C GLY A 735 5.46 11.67 -30.91
N TRP A 736 4.80 11.43 -29.79
CA TRP A 736 3.98 12.44 -29.12
C TRP A 736 4.78 13.60 -28.55
N SER A 737 5.94 13.35 -27.95
CA SER A 737 6.83 14.43 -27.48
C SER A 737 7.35 15.28 -28.63
N SER A 738 7.66 14.68 -29.78
CA SER A 738 8.09 15.40 -30.98
C SER A 738 6.95 16.23 -31.59
N VAL A 739 5.74 15.67 -31.70
CA VAL A 739 4.55 16.40 -32.18
C VAL A 739 4.25 17.60 -31.27
N SER A 740 4.24 17.40 -29.95
CA SER A 740 4.00 18.50 -29.01
C SER A 740 5.07 19.59 -29.09
N GLY A 741 6.35 19.19 -29.13
CA GLY A 741 7.45 20.12 -29.29
C GLY A 741 7.34 20.96 -30.56
N LEU A 742 6.93 20.36 -31.68
CA LEU A 742 6.68 21.05 -32.95
C LEU A 742 5.45 21.97 -32.90
N ILE A 743 4.36 21.56 -32.25
CA ILE A 743 3.16 22.41 -32.07
C ILE A 743 3.52 23.66 -31.27
N VAL A 744 4.17 23.48 -30.12
CA VAL A 744 4.58 24.59 -29.24
C VAL A 744 5.60 25.50 -29.94
N TRP A 745 6.53 24.92 -30.71
CA TRP A 745 7.44 25.68 -31.56
C TRP A 745 6.70 26.58 -32.56
N ASN A 746 5.73 26.02 -33.29
CA ASN A 746 4.95 26.75 -34.29
C ASN A 746 4.06 27.83 -33.69
N VAL A 747 3.38 27.53 -32.57
CA VAL A 747 2.56 28.50 -31.84
C VAL A 747 3.42 29.68 -31.40
N ARG A 748 4.60 29.43 -30.80
CA ARG A 748 5.52 30.49 -30.36
C ARG A 748 6.11 31.28 -31.52
N SER A 749 6.51 30.63 -32.61
CA SER A 749 7.05 31.31 -33.79
C SER A 749 6.03 32.26 -34.44
N ARG A 750 4.72 31.95 -34.32
CA ARG A 750 3.63 32.81 -34.81
C ARG A 750 3.23 33.88 -33.78
N SER A 751 3.32 33.59 -32.48
CA SER A 751 2.98 34.52 -31.39
C SER A 751 4.13 35.41 -30.93
N ALA A 752 5.29 35.41 -31.61
CA ALA A 752 6.42 36.29 -31.35
C ALA A 752 6.10 37.81 -31.48
N ARG A 753 4.90 38.17 -31.97
CA ARG A 753 4.37 39.55 -31.99
C ARG A 753 3.49 39.91 -30.79
N LEU A 754 3.17 38.97 -29.90
CA LEU A 754 2.37 39.21 -28.69
C LEU A 754 3.27 39.34 -27.45
N SER A 755 2.73 39.94 -26.38
CA SER A 755 3.43 40.06 -25.10
C SER A 755 3.83 38.69 -24.54
N LEU A 756 4.94 38.64 -23.78
CA LEU A 756 5.52 37.41 -23.22
C LEU A 756 4.48 36.58 -22.45
N GLY A 757 3.55 37.24 -21.73
CA GLY A 757 2.47 36.58 -21.00
C GLY A 757 1.43 35.89 -21.89
N ALA A 758 1.03 36.51 -23.01
CA ALA A 758 0.08 35.91 -23.95
C ALA A 758 0.68 34.72 -24.71
N SER A 759 1.99 34.74 -25.00
CA SER A 759 2.68 33.62 -25.63
C SER A 759 2.82 32.41 -24.70
N LEU A 760 2.97 32.61 -23.39
CA LEU A 760 3.02 31.54 -22.39
C LEU A 760 1.63 30.90 -22.18
N LEU A 761 0.58 31.72 -22.16
CA LEU A 761 -0.80 31.24 -22.06
C LEU A 761 -1.19 30.35 -23.25
N ASN A 762 -0.91 30.79 -24.48
CA ASN A 762 -1.20 30.02 -25.69
C ASN A 762 -0.38 28.72 -25.76
N GLY A 763 0.88 28.74 -25.32
CA GLY A 763 1.72 27.54 -25.21
C GLY A 763 1.16 26.55 -24.19
N GLY A 764 0.74 27.03 -23.01
CA GLY A 764 0.11 26.21 -21.98
C GLY A 764 -1.18 25.55 -22.46
N CYS A 765 -2.07 26.30 -23.12
CA CYS A 765 -3.30 25.76 -23.69
C CYS A 765 -3.03 24.66 -24.74
N ALA A 766 -2.01 24.83 -25.58
CA ALA A 766 -1.63 23.82 -26.58
C ALA A 766 -1.14 22.51 -25.92
N ILE A 767 -0.39 22.61 -24.81
CA ILE A 767 0.06 21.43 -24.05
C ILE A 767 -1.14 20.69 -23.45
N VAL A 768 -2.05 21.41 -22.77
CA VAL A 768 -3.26 20.82 -22.18
C VAL A 768 -4.12 20.16 -23.25
N ALA A 769 -4.34 20.81 -24.39
CA ALA A 769 -5.07 20.24 -25.51
C ALA A 769 -4.40 18.96 -26.03
N THR A 770 -3.06 18.94 -26.14
CA THR A 770 -2.32 17.75 -26.60
C THR A 770 -2.47 16.58 -25.62
N VAL A 771 -2.41 16.83 -24.32
CA VAL A 771 -2.61 15.80 -23.29
C VAL A 771 -4.04 15.26 -23.30
N ILE A 772 -5.06 16.12 -23.49
CA ILE A 772 -6.46 15.69 -23.62
C ILE A 772 -6.65 14.81 -24.86
N VAL A 773 -6.08 15.21 -26.00
CA VAL A 773 -6.14 14.40 -27.23
C VAL A 773 -5.43 13.06 -27.02
N LEU A 774 -4.25 13.06 -26.40
CA LEU A 774 -3.52 11.84 -26.07
C LEU A 774 -4.35 10.90 -25.17
N TYR A 775 -5.01 11.43 -24.15
CA TYR A 775 -5.90 10.65 -23.28
C TYR A 775 -7.04 10.04 -24.10
N GLY A 776 -7.69 10.83 -24.96
CA GLY A 776 -8.74 10.36 -25.86
C GLY A 776 -8.26 9.26 -26.79
N VAL A 777 -7.06 9.37 -27.37
CA VAL A 777 -6.48 8.33 -28.23
C VAL A 777 -6.19 7.05 -27.45
N CYS A 778 -5.61 7.14 -26.25
CA CYS A 778 -5.41 5.97 -25.39
C CYS A 778 -6.73 5.31 -24.98
N ALA A 779 -7.74 6.10 -24.58
CA ALA A 779 -9.05 5.60 -24.20
C ALA A 779 -9.76 4.92 -25.38
N ILE A 780 -9.70 5.51 -26.59
CA ILE A 780 -10.26 4.91 -27.80
C ILE A 780 -9.51 3.63 -28.19
N ALA A 781 -8.17 3.61 -28.11
CA ALA A 781 -7.39 2.40 -28.41
C ALA A 781 -7.74 1.24 -27.46
N LEU A 782 -8.03 1.56 -26.18
CA LEU A 782 -8.47 0.59 -25.19
C LEU A 782 -9.93 0.17 -25.38
N CYS A 783 -10.84 1.10 -25.71
CA CYS A 783 -12.30 0.91 -25.63
C CYS A 783 -13.03 0.73 -26.96
N ALA A 784 -12.43 1.08 -28.10
CA ALA A 784 -13.15 1.16 -29.36
C ALA A 784 -13.71 -0.19 -29.79
N THR A 785 -15.04 -0.23 -29.96
CA THR A 785 -15.73 -1.22 -30.78
C THR A 785 -15.41 -0.95 -32.25
N PRO A 786 -15.40 -1.96 -33.13
CA PRO A 786 -15.07 -1.81 -34.54
C PRO A 786 -16.15 -0.99 -35.26
N SER A 787 -16.05 0.34 -35.21
CA SER A 787 -16.64 1.18 -36.23
C SER A 787 -15.69 1.18 -37.43
N LYS A 788 -16.16 0.71 -38.59
CA LYS A 788 -15.42 0.41 -39.83
C LYS A 788 -14.66 1.60 -40.48
N GLY A 789 -14.36 2.67 -39.76
CA GLY A 789 -13.82 3.90 -40.35
C GLY A 789 -12.71 4.64 -39.62
N ILE A 790 -12.38 4.35 -38.34
CA ILE A 790 -11.54 5.29 -37.55
C ILE A 790 -10.38 4.64 -36.75
N ALA A 791 -10.32 3.32 -36.53
CA ALA A 791 -9.32 2.77 -35.62
C ALA A 791 -7.92 2.63 -36.26
N LEU A 792 -6.96 3.46 -35.84
CA LEU A 792 -5.53 3.34 -36.15
C LEU A 792 -4.87 2.09 -35.52
N PHE A 793 -5.53 1.45 -34.54
CA PHE A 793 -4.99 0.33 -33.75
C PHE A 793 -5.95 -0.88 -33.71
N PRO A 794 -5.42 -2.11 -33.65
CA PRO A 794 -6.20 -3.29 -33.27
C PRO A 794 -6.85 -3.09 -31.89
N GLN A 795 -8.08 -3.57 -31.71
CA GLN A 795 -8.87 -3.38 -30.49
C GLN A 795 -8.16 -3.87 -29.22
N GLY A 796 -8.39 -3.21 -28.09
CA GLY A 796 -7.86 -3.63 -26.78
C GLY A 796 -6.39 -3.28 -26.56
N ALA A 797 -5.87 -2.24 -27.23
CA ALA A 797 -4.50 -1.80 -27.04
C ALA A 797 -4.39 -0.95 -25.77
N TRP A 798 -3.57 -1.38 -24.81
CA TRP A 798 -3.21 -0.56 -23.66
C TRP A 798 -1.93 0.21 -23.96
N LEU A 799 -2.08 1.50 -24.27
CA LEU A 799 -0.99 2.42 -24.65
C LEU A 799 -0.50 3.23 -23.44
N PRO A 800 0.81 3.49 -23.29
CA PRO A 800 1.36 4.15 -22.11
C PRO A 800 0.97 5.63 -22.09
N PHE A 801 0.02 6.01 -21.24
CA PHE A 801 -0.50 7.36 -21.19
C PHE A 801 0.37 8.29 -20.32
N LEU A 802 0.60 7.96 -19.05
CA LEU A 802 1.34 8.81 -18.11
C LEU A 802 2.78 9.11 -18.57
N PRO A 803 3.57 8.09 -18.97
CA PRO A 803 4.92 8.34 -19.47
C PRO A 803 4.90 9.28 -20.68
N THR A 804 3.94 9.09 -21.58
CA THR A 804 3.80 9.93 -22.78
C THR A 804 3.36 11.35 -22.44
N ALA A 805 2.41 11.52 -21.51
CA ALA A 805 1.98 12.83 -21.03
C ALA A 805 3.13 13.57 -20.34
N PHE A 806 3.94 12.88 -19.53
CA PHE A 806 5.15 13.43 -18.93
C PHE A 806 6.15 13.90 -20.00
N ALA A 807 6.42 13.07 -21.02
CA ALA A 807 7.31 13.43 -22.12
C ALA A 807 6.77 14.63 -22.94
N VAL A 808 5.47 14.69 -23.18
CA VAL A 808 4.79 15.81 -23.86
C VAL A 808 4.95 17.11 -23.08
N VAL A 809 4.70 17.10 -21.76
CA VAL A 809 4.82 18.30 -20.91
C VAL A 809 6.27 18.75 -20.82
N THR A 810 7.19 17.84 -20.51
CA THR A 810 8.61 18.16 -20.32
C THR A 810 9.28 18.65 -21.60
N SER A 811 9.09 17.98 -22.73
CA SER A 811 9.62 18.43 -24.03
C SER A 811 9.10 19.83 -24.40
N SER A 812 7.81 20.09 -24.16
CA SER A 812 7.20 21.38 -24.43
C SER A 812 7.76 22.51 -23.56
N VAL A 813 8.00 22.24 -22.26
CA VAL A 813 8.61 23.21 -21.33
C VAL A 813 10.06 23.51 -21.71
N VAL A 814 10.83 22.49 -22.13
CA VAL A 814 12.20 22.67 -22.62
C VAL A 814 12.21 23.55 -23.87
N VAL A 815 11.32 23.30 -24.83
CA VAL A 815 11.18 24.12 -26.04
C VAL A 815 10.82 25.58 -25.73
N LEU A 816 9.91 25.81 -24.78
CA LEU A 816 9.57 27.16 -24.32
C LEU A 816 10.76 27.89 -23.70
N SER A 817 11.60 27.16 -22.94
CA SER A 817 12.76 27.70 -22.24
C SER A 817 13.92 28.02 -23.18
N VAL A 818 14.24 27.13 -24.13
CA VAL A 818 15.32 27.32 -25.12
C VAL A 818 15.06 28.52 -26.03
N HIS A 819 13.79 28.85 -26.27
CA HIS A 819 13.40 29.98 -27.11
C HIS A 819 13.19 31.29 -26.32
N SER A 820 13.38 31.26 -24.98
CA SER A 820 13.34 32.46 -24.11
C SER A 820 14.71 33.11 -23.92
N ARG A 821 15.78 32.38 -24.29
CA ARG A 821 17.15 32.86 -24.42
C ARG A 821 17.44 33.13 -25.90
#